data_AF-A0A3D1A3E0-F1
#
_entry.id   AF-A0A3D1A3E0-F1
#
_cell.length_a   1.000
_cell.length_b   1.000
_cell.length_c   1.000
_cell.angle_alpha   90.00
_cell.angle_beta   90.00
_cell.angle_gamma   90.00
#
_symmetry.space_group_name_H-M   'P 1'
#
loop_
_entity.id
_entity.type
_entity.pdbx_description
1 polymer ?
#
loop_
_entity_poly.entity_id
_entity_poly.type
_entity_poly.pdbx_seq_one_letter_code
_entity_poly.pdbx_strand_id
1 'polypeptide(L)'
;MNDTLSRFTSLPAKELEALDKAAGWSLNALELAEAQRQFRKMGRQPARGELETIAQTWSEHCKHKTFSGPVVFKDGSKVKKYKNLFKETIVKATKTLNRKWCLSVFTDNAGIVEFGKDGKWGLAFKAETHNHPCAVEPYGGAETGVGGVIRDILGVGLGAKPVLNTDTFCFGRLDSKKKLPKNAHSPERIMRGVVEGVRDYGNRIGIPTAAGGLYFDEGYLLNPLVYVGCAGLIPVDKIDKKVIPGDLIVSIGGRTGRDGIHGATFSSANIDEDTSASAVQIGHAVNEKKALDVLMRARDLGLYNAVTDCGAGGFSSAIGELGSETGARVRLDRALLKDTRIEPWEIWVSESQERMILSVPKNKLKKLAAILDAESCEYCVMGEFPGDGRLLVTHKDETVVDLPMEFLHGGVPNFEKQARRRKIRINSAPPALPSEKYGQILKDLLAHPNVCSRHSVITQYDHEVQGGTVGKPLQGRYGDGPGDAAVIWPQAATLDQTDFSGFGVSHGFNPAIGKIDPYQMALHSIDEAVRNLLCAGADVSRTAILDNFCAASPKDPEVMGDLVLAAEGCLDGAIAYGAPFISGKDSFYNQSRDAEGREYPIPLSLLISATAPVEDVRKALTINFKEAGNPVYLAGLNARGMGGSVYNELNDSGNNAVAPLDMGAAVKLYTGLAKAIKAGCVAAAHDVSQGGLAVTLAEMAFSGGLGAELDLAPAAREKKLTALELLFGESPARLVFEVVKGKETEFLRLVKGLPVSEIGYVSEEPVLSVQDGSVPLFREDLAGLKACWRRELI
;
A
#
# COMPACT_ATOMS: atom_id res chain seq x y z
N MET A 1 -11.52 35.94 14.26
CA MET A 1 -10.22 35.35 13.88
C MET A 1 -9.18 36.39 13.47
N ASN A 2 -9.48 37.30 12.54
CA ASN A 2 -8.54 38.35 12.13
C ASN A 2 -8.03 39.23 13.30
N ASP A 3 -8.90 39.59 14.25
CA ASP A 3 -8.52 40.33 15.47
C ASP A 3 -7.60 39.54 16.42
N THR A 4 -7.65 38.22 16.36
CA THR A 4 -6.78 37.33 17.13
C THR A 4 -5.42 37.21 16.45
N LEU A 5 -5.41 37.07 15.11
CA LEU A 5 -4.18 37.02 14.31
C LEU A 5 -3.36 38.31 14.39
N SER A 6 -4.01 39.48 14.48
CA SER A 6 -3.32 40.77 14.63
C SER A 6 -2.51 40.92 15.93
N ARG A 7 -2.68 39.99 16.87
CA ARG A 7 -1.91 39.93 18.13
C ARG A 7 -1.21 38.58 18.32
N PHE A 8 -1.15 37.73 17.29
CA PHE A 8 -0.63 36.36 17.36
C PHE A 8 0.73 36.26 18.05
N THR A 9 1.68 37.13 17.71
CA THR A 9 3.03 37.13 18.31
C THR A 9 3.06 37.45 19.80
N SER A 10 1.96 37.95 20.37
CA SER A 10 1.83 38.29 21.80
C SER A 10 0.87 37.38 22.57
N LEU A 11 0.15 36.47 21.89
CA LEU A 11 -0.84 35.61 22.53
C LEU A 11 -0.17 34.64 23.54
N PRO A 12 -0.78 34.44 24.72
CA PRO A 12 -0.37 33.38 25.63
C PRO A 12 -0.71 31.99 25.07
N ALA A 13 -0.04 30.95 25.55
CA ALA A 13 -0.19 29.57 25.06
C ALA A 13 -1.65 29.09 25.01
N LYS A 14 -2.44 29.39 26.05
CA LYS A 14 -3.86 29.01 26.12
C LYS A 14 -4.71 29.65 25.02
N GLU A 15 -4.39 30.88 24.62
CA GLU A 15 -5.10 31.56 23.52
C GLU A 15 -4.65 31.05 22.15
N LEU A 16 -3.39 30.62 22.01
CA LEU A 16 -2.90 29.92 20.81
C LEU A 16 -3.61 28.58 20.62
N GLU A 17 -3.77 27.79 21.69
CA GLU A 17 -4.51 26.52 21.64
C GLU A 17 -5.99 26.73 21.28
N ALA A 18 -6.62 27.78 21.83
CA ALA A 18 -7.99 28.12 21.48
C ALA A 18 -8.13 28.56 20.01
N LEU A 19 -7.13 29.31 19.49
CA LEU A 19 -7.08 29.72 18.10
C LEU A 19 -6.90 28.52 17.17
N ASP A 20 -5.96 27.62 17.47
CA ASP A 20 -5.73 26.38 16.73
C ASP A 20 -7.00 25.53 16.63
N LYS A 21 -7.66 25.29 17.77
CA LYS A 21 -8.91 24.53 17.82
C LYS A 21 -10.02 25.18 17.00
N ALA A 22 -10.12 26.51 17.03
CA ALA A 22 -11.13 27.24 16.26
C ALA A 22 -10.84 27.24 14.75
N ALA A 23 -9.57 27.13 14.35
CA ALA A 23 -9.13 27.18 12.96
C ALA A 23 -8.99 25.79 12.31
N GLY A 24 -8.87 24.71 13.09
CA GLY A 24 -8.73 23.34 12.58
C GLY A 24 -7.33 23.01 12.05
N TRP A 25 -6.29 23.70 12.52
CA TRP A 25 -4.92 23.51 12.05
C TRP A 25 -4.26 22.25 12.59
N SER A 26 -4.72 21.72 13.73
CA SER A 26 -4.15 20.55 14.39
C SER A 26 -2.66 20.70 14.71
N LEU A 27 -2.20 21.92 14.99
CA LEU A 27 -0.83 22.21 15.42
C LEU A 27 -0.69 22.02 16.92
N ASN A 28 0.38 21.34 17.36
CA ASN A 28 0.65 21.19 18.78
C ASN A 28 1.27 22.47 19.39
N ALA A 29 1.33 22.52 20.72
CA ALA A 29 1.83 23.69 21.45
C ALA A 29 3.28 24.09 21.07
N LEU A 30 4.14 23.12 20.73
CA LEU A 30 5.53 23.40 20.30
C LEU A 30 5.55 24.02 18.90
N GLU A 31 4.72 23.53 17.99
CA GLU A 31 4.58 24.06 16.62
C GLU A 31 4.02 25.48 16.62
N LEU A 32 3.00 25.75 17.43
CA LEU A 32 2.44 27.09 17.60
C LEU A 32 3.48 28.05 18.20
N ALA A 33 4.23 27.62 19.21
CA ALA A 33 5.30 28.43 19.81
C ALA A 33 6.43 28.72 18.83
N GLU A 34 6.79 27.74 18.00
CA GLU A 34 7.77 27.90 16.92
C GLU A 34 7.31 28.92 15.88
N ALA A 35 6.08 28.77 15.35
CA ALA A 35 5.51 29.73 14.43
C ALA A 35 5.50 31.13 15.03
N GLN A 36 5.05 31.27 16.29
CA GLN A 36 5.05 32.55 17.01
C GLN A 36 6.44 33.18 17.10
N ARG A 37 7.48 32.38 17.40
CA ARG A 37 8.86 32.85 17.44
C ARG A 37 9.35 33.35 16.09
N GLN A 38 9.00 32.66 15.02
CA GLN A 38 9.43 33.03 13.66
C GLN A 38 8.76 34.32 13.19
N PHE A 39 7.46 34.50 13.45
CA PHE A 39 6.77 35.77 13.17
C PHE A 39 7.30 36.93 14.02
N ARG A 40 7.70 36.70 15.29
CA ARG A 40 8.43 37.70 16.10
C ARG A 40 9.75 38.10 15.45
N LYS A 41 10.53 37.13 14.97
CA LYS A 41 11.81 37.36 14.29
C LYS A 41 11.63 38.16 12.99
N MET A 42 10.53 37.91 12.26
CA MET A 42 10.16 38.66 11.06
C MET A 42 9.59 40.06 11.36
N GLY A 43 9.32 40.40 12.63
CA GLY A 43 8.82 41.71 13.04
C GLY A 43 7.38 42.00 12.60
N ARG A 44 6.56 40.97 12.33
CA ARG A 44 5.18 41.13 11.85
C ARG A 44 4.24 40.04 12.38
N GLN A 45 2.94 40.24 12.16
CA GLN A 45 1.92 39.23 12.43
C GLN A 45 1.71 38.31 11.22
N PRO A 46 1.27 37.05 11.41
CA PRO A 46 0.86 36.18 10.34
C PRO A 46 -0.46 36.59 9.70
N ALA A 47 -0.59 36.38 8.39
CA ALA A 47 -1.87 36.29 7.73
C ALA A 47 -2.47 34.88 7.91
N ARG A 48 -3.79 34.74 7.73
CA ARG A 48 -4.46 33.44 7.82
C ARG A 48 -3.83 32.41 6.87
N GLY A 49 -3.66 32.77 5.59
CA GLY A 49 -3.09 31.87 4.59
C GLY A 49 -1.71 31.31 4.95
N GLU A 50 -0.93 32.05 5.73
CA GLU A 50 0.40 31.62 6.18
C GLU A 50 0.32 30.54 7.25
N LEU A 51 -0.59 30.67 8.23
CA LEU A 51 -0.81 29.65 9.25
C LEU A 51 -1.50 28.42 8.66
N GLU A 52 -2.42 28.58 7.71
CA GLU A 52 -3.00 27.47 6.95
C GLU A 52 -1.89 26.72 6.17
N THR A 53 -0.99 27.45 5.50
CA THR A 53 0.18 26.87 4.78
C THR A 53 1.10 26.10 5.72
N ILE A 54 1.41 26.67 6.90
CA ILE A 54 2.23 26.01 7.92
C ILE A 54 1.52 24.76 8.45
N ALA A 55 0.22 24.83 8.75
CA ALA A 55 -0.57 23.71 9.26
C ALA A 55 -0.56 22.51 8.31
N GLN A 56 -0.79 22.74 7.01
CA GLN A 56 -0.73 21.68 6.01
C GLN A 56 0.70 21.12 5.90
N THR A 57 1.68 22.01 5.75
CA THR A 57 3.08 21.61 5.53
C THR A 57 3.69 20.88 6.74
N TRP A 58 3.30 21.22 7.97
CA TRP A 58 3.81 20.62 9.21
C TRP A 58 2.90 19.52 9.77
N SER A 59 1.85 19.13 9.03
CA SER A 59 0.96 18.04 9.42
C SER A 59 1.71 16.71 9.58
N GLU A 60 1.10 15.76 10.29
CA GLU A 60 1.65 14.40 10.35
C GLU A 60 1.74 13.79 8.95
N HIS A 61 0.70 14.02 8.13
CA HIS A 61 0.60 13.54 6.76
C HIS A 61 1.78 13.98 5.86
N CYS A 62 2.28 15.22 6.01
CA CYS A 62 3.35 15.75 5.14
C CYS A 62 4.77 15.60 5.71
N LYS A 63 4.96 15.61 7.04
CA LYS A 63 6.31 15.53 7.67
C LYS A 63 6.59 14.20 8.37
N HIS A 64 5.62 13.30 8.45
CA HIS A 64 5.77 11.97 9.03
C HIS A 64 6.41 12.02 10.43
N LYS A 65 5.95 12.95 11.29
CA LYS A 65 6.68 13.35 12.51
C LYS A 65 6.85 12.20 13.49
N THR A 66 5.94 11.22 13.48
CA THR A 66 6.03 9.99 14.27
C THR A 66 7.23 9.16 13.86
N PHE A 67 7.40 8.95 12.56
CA PHE A 67 8.48 8.14 12.00
C PHE A 67 9.82 8.89 11.92
N SER A 68 9.78 10.21 11.73
CA SER A 68 10.97 11.05 11.58
C SER A 68 11.54 11.60 12.90
N GLY A 69 10.76 11.53 13.99
CA GLY A 69 11.16 12.02 15.30
C GLY A 69 11.92 11.01 16.18
N PRO A 70 12.51 11.48 17.31
CA PRO A 70 13.21 10.62 18.24
C PRO A 70 12.23 9.76 19.07
N VAL A 71 12.62 8.52 19.34
CA VAL A 71 11.82 7.52 20.04
C VAL A 71 12.65 6.85 21.12
N VAL A 72 12.10 6.74 22.33
CA VAL A 72 12.67 5.94 23.43
C VAL A 72 11.79 4.72 23.64
N PHE A 73 12.31 3.54 23.27
CA PHE A 73 11.58 2.27 23.35
C PHE A 73 12.03 1.43 24.54
N LYS A 74 11.08 1.08 25.41
CA LYS A 74 11.27 0.20 26.57
C LYS A 74 10.75 -1.21 26.25
N ASP A 75 11.67 -2.17 26.17
CA ASP A 75 11.36 -3.60 26.04
C ASP A 75 11.83 -4.35 27.29
N GLY A 76 10.91 -4.55 28.23
CA GLY A 76 11.23 -5.08 29.55
C GLY A 76 12.24 -4.19 30.28
N SER A 77 13.43 -4.73 30.58
CA SER A 77 14.54 -3.98 31.19
C SER A 77 15.43 -3.26 30.18
N LYS A 78 15.27 -3.52 28.88
CA LYS A 78 16.09 -2.93 27.81
C LYS A 78 15.49 -1.60 27.37
N VAL A 79 16.35 -0.62 27.11
CA VAL A 79 15.97 0.67 26.54
C VAL A 79 16.74 0.87 25.23
N LYS A 80 16.01 1.03 24.14
CA LYS A 80 16.56 1.43 22.83
C LYS A 80 16.18 2.88 22.54
N LYS A 81 17.03 3.60 21.82
CA LYS A 81 16.78 4.99 21.43
C LYS A 81 17.01 5.15 19.93
N TYR A 82 16.06 5.79 19.28
CA TYR A 82 16.11 6.18 17.88
C TYR A 82 16.11 7.70 17.82
N LYS A 83 16.95 8.29 16.98
CA LYS A 83 16.90 9.71 16.63
C LYS A 83 15.88 9.97 15.53
N ASN A 84 15.73 9.02 14.62
CA ASN A 84 14.76 9.05 13.53
C ASN A 84 14.47 7.59 13.15
N LEU A 85 13.32 7.08 13.60
CA LEU A 85 12.95 5.68 13.44
C LEU A 85 13.02 5.26 11.96
N PHE A 86 12.38 6.02 11.07
CA PHE A 86 12.36 5.76 9.63
C PHE A 86 13.75 5.68 8.99
N LYS A 87 14.63 6.64 9.30
CA LYS A 87 15.99 6.67 8.75
C LYS A 87 16.85 5.54 9.27
N GLU A 88 16.62 5.11 10.51
CA GLU A 88 17.40 4.07 11.19
C GLU A 88 16.87 2.65 10.93
N THR A 89 15.68 2.50 10.36
CA THR A 89 15.10 1.21 9.94
C THR A 89 14.91 1.14 8.42
N ILE A 90 13.86 1.76 7.87
CA ILE A 90 13.44 1.63 6.47
C ILE A 90 14.50 2.16 5.50
N VAL A 91 14.93 3.42 5.66
CA VAL A 91 15.97 4.02 4.79
C VAL A 91 17.30 3.32 4.99
N LYS A 92 17.61 2.88 6.21
CA LYS A 92 18.85 2.15 6.52
C LYS A 92 18.91 0.83 5.74
N ALA A 93 17.79 0.10 5.63
CA ALA A 93 17.73 -1.14 4.85
C ALA A 93 18.16 -0.89 3.39
N THR A 94 17.48 0.04 2.72
CA THR A 94 17.77 0.39 1.32
C THR A 94 19.19 0.92 1.12
N LYS A 95 19.68 1.80 2.00
CA LYS A 95 21.05 2.32 1.93
C LYS A 95 22.12 1.25 2.17
N THR A 96 21.84 0.28 3.02
CA THR A 96 22.76 -0.84 3.29
C THR A 96 22.82 -1.78 2.09
N LEU A 97 21.66 -2.06 1.47
CA LEU A 97 21.58 -2.92 0.29
C LEU A 97 22.21 -2.27 -0.95
N ASN A 98 22.05 -0.94 -1.09
CA ASN A 98 22.66 -0.12 -2.14
C ASN A 98 22.59 -0.75 -3.55
N ARG A 99 21.38 -1.16 -3.93
CA ARG A 99 21.16 -1.85 -5.20
C ARG A 99 21.25 -0.85 -6.35
N LYS A 100 22.15 -1.09 -7.30
CA LYS A 100 22.34 -0.21 -8.47
C LYS A 100 21.11 -0.09 -9.37
N TRP A 101 20.25 -1.09 -9.35
CA TRP A 101 19.00 -1.10 -10.10
C TRP A 101 17.88 -0.31 -9.41
N CYS A 102 18.09 0.24 -8.20
CA CYS A 102 17.22 1.27 -7.63
C CYS A 102 17.65 2.63 -8.20
N LEU A 103 16.85 3.19 -9.10
CA LEU A 103 17.18 4.38 -9.87
C LEU A 103 16.82 5.68 -9.12
N SER A 104 15.70 5.68 -8.39
CA SER A 104 15.28 6.78 -7.52
C SER A 104 14.50 6.23 -6.32
N VAL A 105 14.90 6.60 -5.11
CA VAL A 105 14.26 6.14 -3.85
C VAL A 105 14.22 7.29 -2.84
N PHE A 106 13.09 7.45 -2.14
CA PHE A 106 12.88 8.46 -1.09
C PHE A 106 13.17 9.93 -1.47
N THR A 107 13.11 10.27 -2.76
CA THR A 107 13.42 11.64 -3.25
C THR A 107 12.32 12.24 -4.11
N ASP A 108 11.27 11.47 -4.40
CA ASP A 108 10.17 11.85 -5.28
C ASP A 108 8.88 11.11 -4.87
N ASN A 109 7.77 11.36 -5.57
CA ASN A 109 6.44 10.82 -5.27
C ASN A 109 6.36 9.29 -5.30
N ALA A 110 7.23 8.63 -6.05
CA ALA A 110 7.30 7.17 -6.16
C ALA A 110 8.74 6.67 -6.19
N GLY A 111 8.93 5.39 -5.84
CA GLY A 111 10.21 4.72 -5.98
C GLY A 111 10.37 4.13 -7.39
N ILE A 112 11.56 4.21 -7.98
CA ILE A 112 11.85 3.75 -9.34
C ILE A 112 12.95 2.69 -9.33
N VAL A 113 12.68 1.56 -9.98
CA VAL A 113 13.64 0.49 -10.22
C VAL A 113 13.86 0.28 -11.72
N GLU A 114 15.03 -0.21 -12.12
CA GLU A 114 15.33 -0.53 -13.52
C GLU A 114 14.40 -1.64 -14.05
N PHE A 115 13.92 -1.46 -15.28
CA PHE A 115 13.00 -2.37 -15.95
C PHE A 115 13.43 -2.66 -17.40
N GLY A 116 13.06 -3.86 -17.86
CA GLY A 116 13.18 -4.29 -19.26
C GLY A 116 14.62 -4.59 -19.70
N LYS A 117 14.79 -4.80 -21.00
CA LYS A 117 16.11 -4.99 -21.62
C LYS A 117 16.84 -3.65 -21.80
N ASP A 118 18.16 -3.71 -21.84
CA ASP A 118 19.06 -2.60 -22.12
C ASP A 118 19.04 -1.42 -21.12
N GLY A 119 18.31 -1.52 -20.01
CA GLY A 119 18.26 -0.47 -18.97
C GLY A 119 17.63 0.86 -19.45
N LYS A 120 16.76 0.81 -20.47
CA LYS A 120 16.12 2.02 -21.04
C LYS A 120 14.94 2.54 -20.22
N TRP A 121 14.33 1.68 -19.42
CA TRP A 121 13.11 1.97 -18.68
C TRP A 121 13.33 1.85 -17.17
N GLY A 122 12.61 2.67 -16.42
CA GLY A 122 12.36 2.52 -15.01
C GLY A 122 10.90 2.14 -14.76
N LEU A 123 10.66 1.27 -13.78
CA LEU A 123 9.36 0.98 -13.19
C LEU A 123 9.21 1.80 -11.91
N ALA A 124 8.33 2.78 -11.94
CA ALA A 124 7.86 3.51 -10.77
C ALA A 124 6.77 2.71 -10.07
N PHE A 125 6.80 2.62 -8.74
CA PHE A 125 5.73 2.00 -7.96
C PHE A 125 5.49 2.81 -6.69
N LYS A 126 4.21 3.02 -6.36
CA LYS A 126 3.76 3.74 -5.18
C LYS A 126 2.48 3.10 -4.66
N ALA A 127 2.32 3.12 -3.34
CA ALA A 127 1.09 2.80 -2.64
C ALA A 127 0.80 3.89 -1.61
N GLU A 128 -0.47 4.17 -1.42
CA GLU A 128 -1.05 5.20 -0.55
C GLU A 128 -2.25 4.61 0.23
N THR A 129 -2.77 5.38 1.16
CA THR A 129 -3.94 5.01 1.97
C THR A 129 -4.97 6.13 2.00
N HIS A 130 -6.26 5.77 2.03
CA HIS A 130 -7.35 6.75 2.10
C HIS A 130 -8.42 6.39 3.15
N ASN A 131 -7.97 6.11 4.37
CA ASN A 131 -8.77 5.47 5.43
C ASN A 131 -9.90 6.35 5.98
N HIS A 132 -9.58 7.50 6.58
CA HIS A 132 -10.57 8.39 7.21
C HIS A 132 -11.65 8.88 6.25
N PRO A 133 -11.32 9.31 5.01
CA PRO A 133 -12.35 9.69 4.05
C PRO A 133 -13.27 8.51 3.72
N CYS A 134 -12.74 7.30 3.55
CA CYS A 134 -13.54 6.11 3.29
C CYS A 134 -14.43 5.68 4.46
N ALA A 135 -14.08 6.06 5.71
CA ALA A 135 -14.94 5.83 6.86
C ALA A 135 -16.21 6.70 6.84
N VAL A 136 -16.12 7.91 6.25
CA VAL A 136 -17.17 8.93 6.28
C VAL A 136 -17.98 8.94 4.98
N GLU A 137 -17.31 8.91 3.83
CA GLU A 137 -17.90 8.87 2.49
C GLU A 137 -17.11 7.84 1.65
N PRO A 138 -17.50 6.56 1.70
CA PRO A 138 -16.71 5.45 1.14
C PRO A 138 -16.44 5.54 -0.36
N TYR A 139 -17.41 6.04 -1.15
CA TYR A 139 -17.32 6.06 -2.61
C TYR A 139 -16.28 7.09 -3.10
N GLY A 140 -16.49 8.36 -2.76
CA GLY A 140 -15.60 9.45 -3.10
C GLY A 140 -14.23 9.28 -2.44
N GLY A 141 -14.21 8.82 -1.18
CA GLY A 141 -12.95 8.48 -0.50
C GLY A 141 -12.10 7.49 -1.28
N ALA A 142 -12.67 6.42 -1.83
CA ALA A 142 -11.92 5.45 -2.61
C ALA A 142 -11.53 6.00 -3.99
N GLU A 143 -12.42 6.73 -4.67
CA GLU A 143 -12.12 7.38 -5.95
C GLU A 143 -10.92 8.32 -5.85
N THR A 144 -10.90 9.22 -4.86
CA THR A 144 -9.81 10.18 -4.69
C THR A 144 -8.52 9.51 -4.24
N GLY A 145 -8.60 8.39 -3.52
CA GLY A 145 -7.44 7.55 -3.22
C GLY A 145 -6.79 7.03 -4.49
N VAL A 146 -7.57 6.39 -5.37
CA VAL A 146 -7.08 5.84 -6.65
C VAL A 146 -6.51 6.95 -7.54
N GLY A 147 -7.24 8.06 -7.71
CA GLY A 147 -6.75 9.21 -8.49
C GLY A 147 -5.47 9.81 -7.89
N GLY A 148 -5.39 9.96 -6.57
CA GLY A 148 -4.19 10.44 -5.89
C GLY A 148 -2.94 9.63 -6.22
N VAL A 149 -3.00 8.31 -6.05
CA VAL A 149 -1.83 7.45 -6.31
C VAL A 149 -1.48 7.35 -7.79
N ILE A 150 -2.45 7.50 -8.70
CA ILE A 150 -2.15 7.63 -10.13
C ILE A 150 -1.41 8.93 -10.40
N ARG A 151 -1.81 10.05 -9.79
CA ARG A 151 -1.10 11.32 -9.93
C ARG A 151 0.31 11.28 -9.34
N ASP A 152 0.56 10.49 -8.30
CA ASP A 152 1.93 10.25 -7.83
C ASP A 152 2.82 9.65 -8.93
N ILE A 153 2.29 8.68 -9.67
CA ILE A 153 2.98 8.08 -10.83
C ILE A 153 3.11 9.05 -12.00
N LEU A 154 2.14 9.95 -12.20
CA LEU A 154 2.27 11.04 -13.18
C LEU A 154 3.23 12.15 -12.73
N GLY A 155 3.45 12.28 -11.42
CA GLY A 155 4.31 13.28 -10.79
C GLY A 155 5.76 12.85 -10.61
N VAL A 156 6.05 11.55 -10.58
CA VAL A 156 7.42 11.04 -10.42
C VAL A 156 8.29 11.33 -11.65
N GLY A 157 9.48 11.89 -11.43
CA GLY A 157 10.35 12.38 -12.49
C GLY A 157 9.62 13.37 -13.41
N LEU A 158 9.79 13.21 -14.72
CA LEU A 158 9.02 13.97 -15.69
C LEU A 158 7.69 13.28 -16.06
N GLY A 159 7.22 12.33 -15.26
CA GLY A 159 5.96 11.61 -15.43
C GLY A 159 6.13 10.20 -15.98
N ALA A 160 5.76 9.20 -15.18
CA ALA A 160 5.67 7.81 -15.61
C ALA A 160 4.28 7.52 -16.20
N LYS A 161 4.19 6.57 -17.13
CA LYS A 161 2.91 6.12 -17.68
C LYS A 161 2.33 5.01 -16.80
N PRO A 162 1.18 5.20 -16.13
CA PRO A 162 0.53 4.16 -15.35
C PRO A 162 0.15 2.94 -16.20
N VAL A 163 0.43 1.75 -15.70
CA VAL A 163 0.14 0.46 -16.38
C VAL A 163 -0.57 -0.56 -15.49
N LEU A 164 -0.65 -0.30 -14.17
CA LEU A 164 -1.28 -1.18 -13.20
C LEU A 164 -1.73 -0.36 -11.98
N ASN A 165 -2.95 -0.60 -11.53
CA ASN A 165 -3.42 -0.25 -10.19
C ASN A 165 -3.49 -1.50 -9.31
N THR A 166 -3.35 -1.29 -8.00
CA THR A 166 -3.51 -2.33 -6.98
C THR A 166 -4.40 -1.85 -5.87
N ASP A 167 -5.12 -2.74 -5.19
CA ASP A 167 -6.00 -2.38 -4.09
C ASP A 167 -5.99 -3.41 -2.95
N THR A 168 -5.88 -2.98 -1.70
CA THR A 168 -6.01 -3.90 -0.56
C THR A 168 -6.89 -3.24 0.48
N PHE A 169 -7.95 -3.92 0.90
CA PHE A 169 -8.91 -3.33 1.82
C PHE A 169 -9.05 -4.13 3.11
N CYS A 170 -9.25 -3.40 4.20
CA CYS A 170 -9.60 -3.98 5.49
C CYS A 170 -10.96 -3.44 5.95
N PHE A 171 -11.90 -4.34 6.22
CA PHE A 171 -13.25 -3.99 6.64
C PHE A 171 -13.63 -4.65 7.96
N GLY A 172 -14.61 -4.05 8.63
CA GLY A 172 -15.34 -4.71 9.71
C GLY A 172 -15.96 -6.03 9.25
N ARG A 173 -16.12 -6.98 10.18
CA ARG A 173 -16.85 -8.22 9.89
C ARG A 173 -18.28 -7.91 9.44
N LEU A 174 -18.68 -8.47 8.29
CA LEU A 174 -20.02 -8.25 7.71
C LEU A 174 -21.13 -8.87 8.57
N ASP A 175 -20.79 -9.90 9.35
CA ASP A 175 -21.67 -10.58 10.30
C ASP A 175 -21.58 -10.02 11.73
N SER A 176 -20.94 -8.86 11.92
CA SER A 176 -20.77 -8.26 13.25
C SER A 176 -22.11 -7.94 13.89
N LYS A 177 -22.25 -8.33 15.17
CA LYS A 177 -23.43 -8.06 16.00
C LYS A 177 -23.26 -6.83 16.90
N LYS A 178 -22.12 -6.13 16.79
CA LYS A 178 -21.85 -4.96 17.63
C LYS A 178 -22.74 -3.79 17.25
N LYS A 179 -23.12 -3.02 18.25
CA LYS A 179 -23.86 -1.77 18.04
C LYS A 179 -22.90 -0.71 17.49
N LEU A 180 -23.29 -0.09 16.38
CA LEU A 180 -22.52 0.98 15.77
C LEU A 180 -22.88 2.35 16.39
N PRO A 181 -21.94 3.30 16.46
CA PRO A 181 -22.23 4.71 16.72
C PRO A 181 -23.28 5.26 15.75
N LYS A 182 -24.01 6.29 16.16
CA LYS A 182 -25.17 6.81 15.41
C LYS A 182 -24.83 7.26 13.97
N ASN A 183 -23.64 7.81 13.76
CA ASN A 183 -23.19 8.35 12.47
C ASN A 183 -22.24 7.41 11.72
N ALA A 184 -21.96 6.21 12.25
CA ALA A 184 -21.09 5.24 11.58
C ALA A 184 -21.85 4.46 10.51
N HIS A 185 -21.21 4.19 9.38
CA HIS A 185 -21.76 3.32 8.33
C HIS A 185 -21.60 1.84 8.71
N SER A 186 -22.48 0.99 8.18
CA SER A 186 -22.29 -0.46 8.29
C SER A 186 -21.05 -0.91 7.50
N PRO A 187 -20.37 -2.00 7.91
CA PRO A 187 -19.25 -2.55 7.14
C PRO A 187 -19.61 -2.89 5.69
N GLU A 188 -20.84 -3.38 5.45
CA GLU A 188 -21.34 -3.65 4.10
C GLU A 188 -21.43 -2.36 3.26
N ARG A 189 -21.97 -1.27 3.83
CA ARG A 189 -22.07 0.02 3.13
C ARG A 189 -20.70 0.58 2.81
N ILE A 190 -19.76 0.49 3.74
CA ILE A 190 -18.37 0.93 3.51
C ILE A 190 -17.74 0.11 2.38
N MET A 191 -17.81 -1.22 2.45
CA MET A 191 -17.21 -2.10 1.45
C MET A 191 -17.81 -1.85 0.06
N ARG A 192 -19.13 -1.78 -0.08
CA ARG A 192 -19.79 -1.51 -1.37
C ARG A 192 -19.33 -0.18 -1.95
N GLY A 193 -19.34 0.89 -1.16
CA GLY A 193 -18.93 2.22 -1.63
C GLY A 193 -17.45 2.27 -2.03
N VAL A 194 -16.54 1.66 -1.25
CA VAL A 194 -15.12 1.60 -1.60
C VAL A 194 -14.90 0.86 -2.93
N VAL A 195 -15.50 -0.32 -3.09
CA VAL A 195 -15.38 -1.12 -4.32
C VAL A 195 -15.96 -0.37 -5.52
N GLU A 196 -17.12 0.28 -5.36
CA GLU A 196 -17.74 1.10 -6.40
C GLU A 196 -16.86 2.30 -6.79
N GLY A 197 -16.22 2.96 -5.82
CA GLY A 197 -15.33 4.08 -6.09
C GLY A 197 -14.06 3.67 -6.83
N VAL A 198 -13.41 2.58 -6.41
CA VAL A 198 -12.23 2.04 -7.12
C VAL A 198 -12.58 1.61 -8.54
N ARG A 199 -13.71 0.91 -8.70
CA ARG A 199 -14.25 0.53 -10.01
C ARG A 199 -14.44 1.74 -10.91
N ASP A 200 -15.19 2.73 -10.44
CA ASP A 200 -15.61 3.86 -11.25
C ASP A 200 -14.43 4.75 -11.63
N TYR A 201 -13.41 4.90 -10.77
CA TYR A 201 -12.21 5.66 -11.12
C TYR A 201 -11.28 4.88 -12.07
N GLY A 202 -10.86 3.67 -11.67
CA GLY A 202 -9.90 2.84 -12.40
C GLY A 202 -10.37 2.47 -13.81
N ASN A 203 -11.63 2.05 -13.94
CA ASN A 203 -12.19 1.65 -15.24
C ASN A 203 -12.30 2.85 -16.19
N ARG A 204 -12.73 4.02 -15.70
CA ARG A 204 -12.94 5.22 -16.54
C ARG A 204 -11.64 5.87 -16.99
N ILE A 205 -10.57 5.79 -16.20
CA ILE A 205 -9.25 6.29 -16.60
C ILE A 205 -8.50 5.31 -17.52
N GLY A 206 -8.92 4.03 -17.54
CA GLY A 206 -8.35 3.01 -18.43
C GLY A 206 -7.01 2.46 -17.95
N ILE A 207 -6.90 2.20 -16.64
CA ILE A 207 -5.74 1.55 -16.02
C ILE A 207 -6.26 0.30 -15.30
N PRO A 208 -5.71 -0.90 -15.56
CA PRO A 208 -6.26 -2.12 -14.98
C PRO A 208 -5.97 -2.21 -13.48
N THR A 209 -6.93 -2.66 -12.68
CA THR A 209 -6.74 -2.93 -11.23
C THR A 209 -6.60 -4.43 -11.01
N ALA A 210 -5.37 -4.96 -11.02
CA ALA A 210 -5.13 -6.39 -11.21
C ALA A 210 -4.38 -7.09 -10.06
N ALA A 211 -4.00 -6.41 -8.98
CA ALA A 211 -3.40 -7.02 -7.80
C ALA A 211 -4.04 -6.46 -6.53
N GLY A 212 -4.27 -7.30 -5.53
CA GLY A 212 -4.95 -6.84 -4.34
C GLY A 212 -5.36 -7.89 -3.34
N GLY A 213 -6.12 -7.46 -2.32
CA GLY A 213 -6.58 -8.33 -1.24
C GLY A 213 -7.71 -7.75 -0.40
N LEU A 214 -8.41 -8.62 0.33
CA LEU A 214 -9.45 -8.24 1.29
C LEU A 214 -9.17 -8.91 2.63
N TYR A 215 -9.32 -8.15 3.71
CA TYR A 215 -9.19 -8.65 5.08
C TYR A 215 -10.35 -8.15 5.94
N PHE A 216 -10.96 -9.04 6.71
CA PHE A 216 -12.08 -8.76 7.59
C PHE A 216 -11.66 -8.98 9.04
N ASP A 217 -11.88 -7.96 9.87
CA ASP A 217 -11.62 -8.03 11.31
C ASP A 217 -12.57 -7.11 12.06
N GLU A 218 -12.92 -7.50 13.28
CA GLU A 218 -13.69 -6.66 14.19
C GLU A 218 -13.00 -5.32 14.49
N GLY A 219 -11.67 -5.26 14.47
CA GLY A 219 -10.91 -4.03 14.72
C GLY A 219 -11.11 -2.93 13.68
N TYR A 220 -11.53 -3.27 12.46
CA TYR A 220 -11.77 -2.30 11.38
C TYR A 220 -13.23 -1.85 11.26
N LEU A 221 -14.06 -2.17 12.26
CA LEU A 221 -15.50 -1.90 12.23
C LEU A 221 -15.85 -0.42 12.00
N LEU A 222 -15.09 0.49 12.60
CA LEU A 222 -15.31 1.94 12.53
C LEU A 222 -14.30 2.67 11.64
N ASN A 223 -13.15 2.06 11.40
CA ASN A 223 -12.06 2.62 10.60
C ASN A 223 -11.62 1.55 9.60
N PRO A 224 -12.14 1.58 8.36
CA PRO A 224 -11.64 0.72 7.30
C PRO A 224 -10.22 1.14 6.93
N LEU A 225 -9.45 0.20 6.38
CA LEU A 225 -8.20 0.53 5.70
C LEU A 225 -8.39 0.38 4.21
N VAL A 226 -8.02 1.41 3.46
CA VAL A 226 -8.14 1.46 2.01
C VAL A 226 -6.79 1.77 1.43
N TYR A 227 -6.03 0.71 1.10
CA TYR A 227 -4.76 0.81 0.42
C TYR A 227 -4.99 0.80 -1.09
N VAL A 228 -4.37 1.74 -1.78
CA VAL A 228 -4.41 1.86 -3.24
C VAL A 228 -3.00 2.08 -3.75
N GLY A 229 -2.63 1.40 -4.84
CA GLY A 229 -1.31 1.47 -5.42
C GLY A 229 -1.37 1.64 -6.92
N CYS A 230 -0.28 2.17 -7.49
CA CYS A 230 -0.13 2.34 -8.93
C CYS A 230 1.32 2.12 -9.34
N ALA A 231 1.52 1.37 -10.42
CA ALA A 231 2.82 1.19 -11.06
C ALA A 231 2.83 1.79 -12.47
N GLY A 232 3.94 2.40 -12.86
CA GLY A 232 4.10 3.05 -14.15
C GLY A 232 5.50 2.99 -14.73
N LEU A 233 5.61 3.18 -16.04
CA LEU A 233 6.86 3.08 -16.79
C LEU A 233 7.37 4.47 -17.18
N ILE A 234 8.66 4.71 -16.97
CA ILE A 234 9.32 5.97 -17.30
C ILE A 234 10.63 5.70 -18.06
N PRO A 235 10.97 6.46 -19.12
CA PRO A 235 12.30 6.40 -19.71
C PRO A 235 13.36 6.84 -18.69
N VAL A 236 14.50 6.17 -18.64
CA VAL A 236 15.55 6.47 -17.64
C VAL A 236 16.06 7.91 -17.76
N ASP A 237 16.11 8.47 -18.98
CA ASP A 237 16.50 9.87 -19.23
C ASP A 237 15.43 10.91 -18.85
N LYS A 238 14.30 10.46 -18.27
CA LYS A 238 13.20 11.30 -17.80
C LYS A 238 12.97 11.18 -16.29
N ILE A 239 13.82 10.44 -15.57
CA ILE A 239 13.73 10.28 -14.12
C ILE A 239 14.08 11.58 -13.39
N ASP A 240 15.14 12.26 -13.83
CA ASP A 240 15.56 13.50 -13.18
C ASP A 240 14.63 14.66 -13.54
N LYS A 241 14.12 15.34 -12.51
CA LYS A 241 13.34 16.58 -12.63
C LYS A 241 13.97 17.70 -11.82
N LYS A 242 13.87 18.94 -12.31
CA LYS A 242 14.37 20.11 -11.57
C LYS A 242 13.65 21.37 -12.02
N VAL A 243 13.22 22.19 -11.06
CA VAL A 243 12.73 23.54 -11.33
C VAL A 243 13.89 24.44 -11.74
N ILE A 244 13.71 25.17 -12.85
CA ILE A 244 14.68 26.16 -13.33
C ILE A 244 14.16 27.56 -13.00
N PRO A 245 14.96 28.42 -12.33
CA PRO A 245 14.58 29.82 -12.11
C PRO A 245 14.17 30.52 -13.41
N GLY A 246 13.02 31.20 -13.38
CA GLY A 246 12.39 31.85 -14.53
C GLY A 246 11.32 31.00 -15.23
N ASP A 247 11.19 29.71 -14.89
CA ASP A 247 10.10 28.87 -15.35
C ASP A 247 8.75 29.36 -14.82
N LEU A 248 7.71 29.15 -15.63
CA LEU A 248 6.33 29.42 -15.28
C LEU A 248 5.76 28.31 -14.40
N ILE A 249 4.92 28.71 -13.46
CA ILE A 249 4.07 27.80 -12.69
C ILE A 249 2.77 27.60 -13.49
N VAL A 250 2.58 26.41 -14.04
CA VAL A 250 1.39 26.07 -14.84
C VAL A 250 0.61 24.97 -14.14
N SER A 251 -0.65 25.25 -13.79
CA SER A 251 -1.57 24.23 -13.31
C SER A 251 -2.38 23.69 -14.49
N ILE A 252 -2.53 22.37 -14.56
CA ILE A 252 -3.34 21.67 -15.57
C ILE A 252 -4.39 20.77 -14.89
N GLY A 253 -5.48 20.46 -15.59
CA GLY A 253 -6.50 19.51 -15.16
C GLY A 253 -7.71 20.17 -14.50
N GLY A 254 -8.06 19.73 -13.29
CA GLY A 254 -9.29 20.13 -12.58
C GLY A 254 -9.32 21.61 -12.14
N ARG A 255 -10.54 22.15 -11.98
CA ARG A 255 -10.77 23.49 -11.40
C ARG A 255 -10.75 23.44 -9.87
N THR A 256 -10.42 24.57 -9.24
CA THR A 256 -10.33 24.70 -7.78
C THR A 256 -11.67 25.11 -7.16
N GLY A 257 -12.15 24.36 -6.16
CA GLY A 257 -13.35 24.66 -5.36
C GLY A 257 -13.11 24.56 -3.85
N ARG A 258 -14.17 24.65 -3.05
CA ARG A 258 -14.13 24.49 -1.59
C ARG A 258 -14.18 23.01 -1.22
N ASP A 259 -13.06 22.37 -1.47
CA ASP A 259 -12.94 20.96 -1.67
C ASP A 259 -11.82 20.44 -0.78
N GLY A 260 -12.12 19.55 0.16
CA GLY A 260 -11.13 19.00 1.09
C GLY A 260 -10.34 20.05 1.87
N ILE A 261 -10.92 21.23 2.14
CA ILE A 261 -10.27 22.23 2.99
C ILE A 261 -10.06 21.58 4.35
N HIS A 262 -8.80 21.55 4.81
CA HIS A 262 -8.36 20.86 6.02
C HIS A 262 -8.31 19.32 5.92
N GLY A 263 -8.23 18.73 4.72
CA GLY A 263 -8.11 17.29 4.52
C GLY A 263 -6.84 16.68 5.14
N ALA A 264 -5.66 17.27 4.94
CA ALA A 264 -4.43 16.75 5.55
C ALA A 264 -4.43 16.83 7.09
N THR A 265 -5.04 17.88 7.66
CA THR A 265 -5.17 18.02 9.12
C THR A 265 -6.26 17.11 9.68
N PHE A 266 -7.32 16.85 8.91
CA PHE A 266 -8.37 15.87 9.20
C PHE A 266 -7.81 14.45 9.29
N SER A 267 -7.01 14.00 8.31
CA SER A 267 -6.34 12.69 8.35
C SER A 267 -5.25 12.56 9.42
N SER A 268 -4.85 13.69 10.03
CA SER A 268 -3.88 13.72 11.13
C SER A 268 -4.53 13.73 12.53
N ALA A 269 -5.85 13.57 12.61
CA ALA A 269 -6.64 13.59 13.84
C ALA A 269 -7.59 12.37 13.95
N ASN A 270 -8.15 12.13 15.13
CA ASN A 270 -9.16 11.10 15.34
C ASN A 270 -10.51 11.54 14.76
N ILE A 271 -11.31 10.59 14.24
CA ILE A 271 -12.69 10.83 13.78
C ILE A 271 -13.63 10.97 14.98
N ASP A 272 -14.50 11.99 14.96
CA ASP A 272 -15.52 12.25 15.98
C ASP A 272 -16.95 12.41 15.40
N GLU A 273 -17.95 12.63 16.26
CA GLU A 273 -19.36 12.73 15.85
C GLU A 273 -19.70 13.98 15.02
N ASP A 274 -18.86 15.03 15.10
CA ASP A 274 -19.04 16.32 14.42
C ASP A 274 -18.36 16.35 13.03
N THR A 275 -17.72 15.25 12.62
CA THR A 275 -17.03 15.14 11.34
C THR A 275 -18.00 15.23 10.16
N SER A 276 -17.82 16.24 9.29
CA SER A 276 -18.69 16.49 8.14
C SER A 276 -18.28 15.68 6.90
N ALA A 277 -19.23 14.93 6.32
CA ALA A 277 -19.05 14.23 5.04
C ALA A 277 -18.76 15.18 3.86
N SER A 278 -19.08 16.48 3.98
CA SER A 278 -18.79 17.48 2.94
C SER A 278 -17.29 17.73 2.74
N ALA A 279 -16.44 17.22 3.63
CA ALA A 279 -14.98 17.30 3.49
C ALA A 279 -14.43 16.31 2.46
N VAL A 280 -15.18 15.25 2.11
CA VAL A 280 -14.75 14.24 1.13
C VAL A 280 -15.27 14.63 -0.25
N GLN A 281 -14.36 14.68 -1.22
CA GLN A 281 -14.70 14.95 -2.61
C GLN A 281 -15.10 13.70 -3.39
N ILE A 282 -15.81 13.92 -4.49
CA ILE A 282 -16.04 12.94 -5.55
C ILE A 282 -15.01 13.19 -6.64
N GLY A 283 -14.37 12.12 -7.11
CA GLY A 283 -13.35 12.19 -8.14
C GLY A 283 -13.92 12.35 -9.55
N HIS A 284 -13.09 12.79 -10.49
CA HIS A 284 -13.45 12.92 -11.90
C HIS A 284 -12.38 12.31 -12.82
N ALA A 285 -12.32 10.98 -12.86
CA ALA A 285 -11.34 10.18 -13.62
C ALA A 285 -11.14 10.62 -15.09
N VAL A 286 -12.20 11.04 -15.79
CA VAL A 286 -12.11 11.50 -17.19
C VAL A 286 -11.28 12.79 -17.32
N ASN A 287 -11.26 13.65 -16.31
CA ASN A 287 -10.42 14.86 -16.34
C ASN A 287 -8.95 14.51 -16.06
N GLU A 288 -8.71 13.59 -15.14
CA GLU A 288 -7.36 13.07 -14.91
C GLU A 288 -6.80 12.35 -16.14
N LYS A 289 -7.63 11.60 -16.85
CA LYS A 289 -7.25 10.97 -18.12
C LYS A 289 -6.71 11.98 -19.14
N LYS A 290 -7.37 13.14 -19.28
CA LYS A 290 -6.88 14.23 -20.16
C LYS A 290 -5.51 14.73 -19.69
N ALA A 291 -5.33 14.94 -18.39
CA ALA A 291 -4.04 15.36 -17.83
C ALA A 291 -2.94 14.32 -18.08
N LEU A 292 -3.24 13.03 -17.90
CA LEU A 292 -2.35 11.91 -18.21
C LEU A 292 -1.90 11.96 -19.68
N ASP A 293 -2.84 12.05 -20.62
CA ASP A 293 -2.52 12.02 -22.06
C ASP A 293 -1.69 13.24 -22.48
N VAL A 294 -1.99 14.42 -21.92
CA VAL A 294 -1.17 15.63 -22.11
C VAL A 294 0.23 15.43 -21.57
N LEU A 295 0.37 14.95 -20.33
CA LEU A 295 1.68 14.80 -19.67
C LEU A 295 2.59 13.86 -20.44
N MET A 296 2.08 12.71 -20.91
CA MET A 296 2.89 11.77 -21.69
C MET A 296 3.42 12.42 -22.97
N ARG A 297 2.57 13.13 -23.72
CA ARG A 297 2.97 13.83 -24.95
C ARG A 297 3.94 14.99 -24.66
N ALA A 298 3.68 15.75 -23.60
CA ALA A 298 4.48 16.91 -23.22
C ALA A 298 5.87 16.51 -22.69
N ARG A 299 5.97 15.40 -21.93
CA ARG A 299 7.24 14.80 -21.49
C ARG A 299 8.11 14.41 -22.66
N ASP A 300 7.56 13.67 -23.62
CA ASP A 300 8.31 13.14 -24.76
C ASP A 300 8.82 14.26 -25.68
N LEU A 301 8.11 15.39 -25.71
CA LEU A 301 8.52 16.62 -26.40
C LEU A 301 9.39 17.55 -25.54
N GLY A 302 9.67 17.19 -24.29
CA GLY A 302 10.48 17.94 -23.34
C GLY A 302 9.91 19.33 -23.05
N LEU A 303 8.62 19.47 -22.77
CA LEU A 303 7.94 20.76 -22.66
C LEU A 303 7.97 21.41 -21.28
N TYR A 304 8.38 20.69 -20.24
CA TYR A 304 8.53 21.16 -18.87
C TYR A 304 9.80 20.56 -18.24
N ASN A 305 10.25 21.15 -17.14
CA ASN A 305 11.47 20.72 -16.43
C ASN A 305 11.17 19.99 -15.10
N ALA A 306 9.97 20.18 -14.56
CA ALA A 306 9.49 19.43 -13.40
C ALA A 306 7.96 19.37 -13.39
N VAL A 307 7.42 18.36 -12.71
CA VAL A 307 5.99 18.16 -12.48
C VAL A 307 5.77 17.58 -11.08
N THR A 308 4.61 17.87 -10.49
CA THR A 308 4.13 17.23 -9.25
C THR A 308 2.61 17.21 -9.23
N ASP A 309 2.04 16.31 -8.44
CA ASP A 309 0.60 16.25 -8.18
C ASP A 309 0.12 17.37 -7.25
N CYS A 310 -1.18 17.66 -7.28
CA CYS A 310 -1.87 18.41 -6.24
C CYS A 310 -2.74 17.46 -5.40
N GLY A 311 -2.20 16.96 -4.29
CA GLY A 311 -2.93 16.21 -3.28
C GLY A 311 -3.28 17.04 -2.03
N ALA A 312 -2.92 16.51 -0.87
CA ALA A 312 -3.14 17.12 0.44
C ALA A 312 -2.48 18.52 0.53
N GLY A 313 -3.21 19.49 1.09
CA GLY A 313 -2.79 20.89 1.12
C GLY A 313 -2.80 21.63 -0.23
N GLY A 314 -3.17 20.96 -1.33
CA GLY A 314 -3.44 21.60 -2.61
C GLY A 314 -2.25 22.34 -3.23
N PHE A 315 -2.51 23.54 -3.75
CA PHE A 315 -1.46 24.38 -4.33
C PHE A 315 -0.38 24.75 -3.30
N SER A 316 -0.75 24.87 -2.03
CA SER A 316 0.19 25.14 -0.94
C SER A 316 1.29 24.09 -0.85
N SER A 317 0.95 22.81 -0.88
CA SER A 317 1.93 21.74 -0.85
C SER A 317 2.64 21.63 -2.20
N ALA A 318 1.88 21.49 -3.29
CA ALA A 318 2.43 21.22 -4.61
C ALA A 318 3.43 22.31 -5.09
N ILE A 319 3.05 23.59 -5.01
CA ILE A 319 3.93 24.69 -5.43
C ILE A 319 5.01 24.94 -4.36
N GLY A 320 4.68 24.79 -3.08
CA GLY A 320 5.61 25.01 -1.96
C GLY A 320 6.75 24.00 -1.92
N GLU A 321 6.49 22.74 -2.26
CA GLU A 321 7.49 21.66 -2.33
C GLU A 321 8.29 21.73 -3.63
N LEU A 322 7.61 21.85 -4.78
CA LEU A 322 8.26 21.97 -6.08
C LEU A 322 9.20 23.18 -6.14
N GLY A 323 8.79 24.31 -5.53
CA GLY A 323 9.57 25.54 -5.43
C GLY A 323 10.44 25.66 -4.18
N SER A 324 10.62 24.60 -3.38
CA SER A 324 11.30 24.68 -2.07
C SER A 324 12.72 25.28 -2.14
N GLU A 325 13.47 25.00 -3.21
CA GLU A 325 14.81 25.57 -3.44
C GLU A 325 14.78 26.93 -4.16
N THR A 326 13.78 27.19 -5.01
CA THR A 326 13.75 28.37 -5.88
C THR A 326 12.89 29.51 -5.35
N GLY A 327 12.05 29.27 -4.35
CA GLY A 327 10.91 30.14 -4.07
C GLY A 327 9.84 30.05 -5.16
N ALA A 328 8.70 30.71 -4.94
CA ALA A 328 7.57 30.75 -5.87
C ALA A 328 6.81 32.06 -5.73
N ARG A 329 6.41 32.66 -6.86
CA ARG A 329 5.53 33.83 -6.92
C ARG A 329 4.23 33.44 -7.58
N VAL A 330 3.14 33.42 -6.81
CA VAL A 330 1.84 32.89 -7.23
C VAL A 330 0.78 33.99 -7.24
N ARG A 331 -0.07 33.96 -8.26
CA ARG A 331 -1.28 34.78 -8.41
C ARG A 331 -2.52 33.91 -8.43
N LEU A 332 -3.24 33.88 -7.32
CA LEU A 332 -4.43 33.04 -7.14
C LEU A 332 -5.62 33.50 -7.98
N ASP A 333 -5.68 34.79 -8.34
CA ASP A 333 -6.74 35.33 -9.19
C ASP A 333 -6.68 34.80 -10.65
N ARG A 334 -5.61 34.05 -10.98
CA ARG A 334 -5.47 33.33 -12.26
C ARG A 334 -5.89 31.86 -12.19
N ALA A 335 -6.15 31.32 -11.00
CA ALA A 335 -6.59 29.94 -10.85
C ALA A 335 -7.97 29.76 -11.51
N LEU A 336 -8.20 28.61 -12.15
CA LEU A 336 -9.53 28.25 -12.63
C LEU A 336 -10.38 27.81 -11.45
N LEU A 337 -11.55 28.42 -11.27
CA LEU A 337 -12.42 28.20 -10.10
C LEU A 337 -13.72 27.49 -10.48
N LYS A 338 -14.21 26.63 -9.58
CA LYS A 338 -15.57 26.07 -9.61
C LYS A 338 -16.60 27.07 -9.10
N ASP A 339 -16.22 27.85 -8.09
CA ASP A 339 -17.05 28.85 -7.41
C ASP A 339 -16.21 30.13 -7.21
N THR A 340 -16.72 31.29 -7.62
CA THR A 340 -16.03 32.57 -7.47
C THR A 340 -16.14 33.18 -6.06
N ARG A 341 -16.91 32.56 -5.16
CA ARG A 341 -17.08 32.98 -3.76
C ARG A 341 -16.02 32.39 -2.83
N ILE A 342 -15.16 31.52 -3.34
CA ILE A 342 -14.06 30.95 -2.59
C ILE A 342 -13.07 32.04 -2.17
N GLU A 343 -12.67 32.04 -0.90
CA GLU A 343 -11.74 33.01 -0.34
C GLU A 343 -10.32 32.73 -0.85
N PRO A 344 -9.43 33.75 -0.95
CA PRO A 344 -8.08 33.55 -1.48
C PRO A 344 -7.27 32.46 -0.76
N TRP A 345 -7.34 32.40 0.58
CA TRP A 345 -6.64 31.35 1.33
C TRP A 345 -7.24 29.96 1.08
N GLU A 346 -8.55 29.85 0.79
CA GLU A 346 -9.21 28.59 0.44
C GLU A 346 -8.76 28.11 -0.95
N ILE A 347 -8.59 29.02 -1.93
CA ILE A 347 -8.03 28.67 -3.25
C ILE A 347 -6.65 28.03 -3.09
N TRP A 348 -5.84 28.58 -2.19
CA TRP A 348 -4.46 28.16 -1.98
C TRP A 348 -4.34 26.75 -1.36
N VAL A 349 -5.19 26.43 -0.38
CA VAL A 349 -5.14 25.16 0.37
C VAL A 349 -6.17 24.13 -0.08
N SER A 350 -7.02 24.46 -1.05
CA SER A 350 -8.02 23.55 -1.60
C SER A 350 -7.39 22.27 -2.13
N GLU A 351 -7.94 21.12 -1.73
CA GLU A 351 -7.53 19.78 -2.12
C GLU A 351 -8.36 19.27 -3.31
N SER A 352 -8.84 20.18 -4.17
CA SER A 352 -9.53 19.83 -5.42
C SER A 352 -8.73 18.79 -6.23
N GLN A 353 -9.39 17.73 -6.66
CA GLN A 353 -8.77 16.61 -7.39
C GLN A 353 -8.36 16.95 -8.84
N GLU A 354 -7.68 15.98 -9.48
CA GLU A 354 -7.26 15.98 -10.89
C GLU A 354 -6.37 17.15 -11.32
N ARG A 355 -5.57 17.71 -10.40
CA ARG A 355 -4.67 18.83 -10.69
C ARG A 355 -3.21 18.41 -10.64
N MET A 356 -2.42 18.94 -11.57
CA MET A 356 -0.97 18.79 -11.61
C MET A 356 -0.32 20.18 -11.76
N ILE A 357 0.89 20.35 -11.22
CA ILE A 357 1.70 21.57 -11.35
C ILE A 357 2.94 21.29 -12.18
N LEU A 358 3.19 22.10 -13.19
CA LEU A 358 4.34 22.01 -14.09
C LEU A 358 5.24 23.25 -13.95
N SER A 359 6.55 23.02 -14.00
CA SER A 359 7.59 24.04 -14.22
C SER A 359 7.88 24.16 -15.71
N VAL A 360 7.38 25.21 -16.37
CA VAL A 360 7.36 25.34 -17.84
C VAL A 360 8.24 26.49 -18.32
N PRO A 361 9.24 26.25 -19.18
CA PRO A 361 9.98 27.32 -19.84
C PRO A 361 9.05 28.24 -20.65
N LYS A 362 9.24 29.56 -20.51
CA LYS A 362 8.40 30.58 -21.19
C LYS A 362 8.28 30.36 -22.70
N ASN A 363 9.36 29.93 -23.35
CA ASN A 363 9.39 29.65 -24.80
C ASN A 363 8.69 28.34 -25.22
N LYS A 364 8.38 27.43 -24.27
CA LYS A 364 7.69 26.16 -24.53
C LYS A 364 6.18 26.24 -24.28
N LEU A 365 5.71 27.26 -23.55
CA LEU A 365 4.29 27.43 -23.20
C LEU A 365 3.34 27.33 -24.40
N LYS A 366 3.64 28.00 -25.52
CA LYS A 366 2.78 27.98 -26.71
C LYS A 366 2.59 26.56 -27.26
N LYS A 367 3.65 25.75 -27.25
CA LYS A 367 3.60 24.37 -27.73
C LYS A 367 2.86 23.46 -26.74
N LEU A 368 3.04 23.69 -25.44
CA LEU A 368 2.29 22.98 -24.40
C LEU A 368 0.78 23.30 -24.48
N ALA A 369 0.41 24.57 -24.62
CA ALA A 369 -0.97 25.03 -24.76
C ALA A 369 -1.69 24.34 -25.94
N ALA A 370 -1.03 24.22 -27.09
CA ALA A 370 -1.61 23.52 -28.24
C ALA A 370 -1.93 22.03 -27.97
N ILE A 371 -1.18 21.36 -27.09
CA ILE A 371 -1.46 19.97 -26.69
C ILE A 371 -2.61 19.93 -25.69
N LEU A 372 -2.60 20.82 -24.69
CA LEU A 372 -3.66 20.97 -23.70
C LEU A 372 -5.02 21.21 -24.37
N ASP A 373 -5.07 22.14 -25.33
CA ASP A 373 -6.28 22.46 -26.09
C ASP A 373 -6.77 21.27 -26.92
N ALA A 374 -5.84 20.53 -27.55
CA ALA A 374 -6.18 19.35 -28.36
C ALA A 374 -6.81 18.22 -27.52
N GLU A 375 -6.38 18.06 -26.26
CA GLU A 375 -6.93 17.06 -25.32
C GLU A 375 -8.08 17.63 -24.47
N SER A 376 -8.49 18.89 -24.71
CA SER A 376 -9.48 19.60 -23.89
C SER A 376 -9.14 19.58 -22.38
N CYS A 377 -7.85 19.65 -22.06
CA CYS A 377 -7.33 19.71 -20.69
C CYS A 377 -7.16 21.19 -20.30
N GLU A 378 -7.92 21.64 -19.30
CA GLU A 378 -7.87 23.03 -18.86
C GLU A 378 -6.54 23.34 -18.19
N TYR A 379 -6.09 24.60 -18.29
CA TYR A 379 -4.85 25.04 -17.65
C TYR A 379 -4.86 26.52 -17.29
N CYS A 380 -3.98 26.91 -16.37
CA CYS A 380 -3.70 28.31 -16.07
C CYS A 380 -2.23 28.55 -15.72
N VAL A 381 -1.73 29.74 -16.07
CA VAL A 381 -0.37 30.20 -15.69
C VAL A 381 -0.48 31.01 -14.41
N MET A 382 -0.17 30.37 -13.28
CA MET A 382 -0.35 30.94 -11.95
C MET A 382 0.78 31.89 -11.54
N GLY A 383 1.95 31.81 -12.17
CA GLY A 383 3.10 32.61 -11.74
C GLY A 383 4.43 32.11 -12.28
N GLU A 384 5.49 32.28 -11.51
CA GLU A 384 6.85 31.86 -11.86
C GLU A 384 7.67 31.45 -10.63
N PHE A 385 8.71 30.65 -10.87
CA PHE A 385 9.74 30.28 -9.89
C PHE A 385 10.92 31.25 -10.01
N PRO A 386 11.10 32.25 -9.12
CA PRO A 386 12.06 33.34 -9.33
C PRO A 386 13.52 32.99 -9.00
N GLY A 387 13.79 31.99 -8.15
CA GLY A 387 15.13 31.68 -7.64
C GLY A 387 15.55 32.50 -6.41
N ASP A 388 14.62 33.15 -5.69
CA ASP A 388 14.89 34.00 -4.53
C ASP A 388 14.62 33.33 -3.17
N GLY A 389 14.20 32.06 -3.16
CA GLY A 389 13.96 31.28 -1.94
C GLY A 389 12.75 31.73 -1.11
N ARG A 390 11.84 32.52 -1.69
CA ARG A 390 10.67 33.08 -1.00
C ARG A 390 9.35 32.59 -1.61
N LEU A 391 8.40 32.22 -0.77
CA LEU A 391 7.02 31.93 -1.16
C LEU A 391 6.19 33.20 -1.03
N LEU A 392 5.83 33.80 -2.15
CA LEU A 392 4.94 34.96 -2.22
C LEU A 392 3.67 34.60 -2.99
N VAL A 393 2.54 34.58 -2.29
CA VAL A 393 1.22 34.29 -2.87
C VAL A 393 0.35 35.52 -2.75
N THR A 394 -0.23 35.93 -3.87
CA THR A 394 -1.07 37.12 -3.98
C THR A 394 -2.41 36.77 -4.61
N HIS A 395 -3.43 37.57 -4.29
CA HIS A 395 -4.70 37.56 -4.99
C HIS A 395 -5.02 39.00 -5.38
N LYS A 396 -4.89 39.32 -6.67
CA LYS A 396 -4.83 40.71 -7.15
C LYS A 396 -3.70 41.47 -6.43
N ASP A 397 -4.00 42.57 -5.75
CA ASP A 397 -3.02 43.41 -5.05
C ASP A 397 -2.81 42.99 -3.58
N GLU A 398 -3.54 41.98 -3.09
CA GLU A 398 -3.48 41.55 -1.69
C GLU A 398 -2.50 40.38 -1.51
N THR A 399 -1.62 40.49 -0.52
CA THR A 399 -0.72 39.40 -0.10
C THR A 399 -1.47 38.39 0.77
N VAL A 400 -1.48 37.13 0.34
CA VAL A 400 -2.12 36.01 1.05
C VAL A 400 -1.09 35.22 1.87
N VAL A 401 0.10 34.98 1.31
CA VAL A 401 1.22 34.27 1.95
C VAL A 401 2.53 34.96 1.59
N ASP A 402 3.41 35.17 2.58
CA ASP A 402 4.74 35.72 2.38
C ASP A 402 5.77 35.09 3.35
N LEU A 403 6.25 33.90 3.00
CA LEU A 403 7.10 33.08 3.86
C LEU A 403 8.47 32.78 3.22
N PRO A 404 9.57 32.82 4.00
CA PRO A 404 10.83 32.20 3.56
C PRO A 404 10.66 30.68 3.43
N MET A 405 11.13 30.09 2.33
CA MET A 405 11.04 28.62 2.13
C MET A 405 11.83 27.85 3.20
N GLU A 406 12.95 28.39 3.66
CA GLU A 406 13.76 27.81 4.74
C GLU A 406 12.95 27.66 6.05
N PHE A 407 12.14 28.66 6.38
CA PHE A 407 11.25 28.59 7.55
C PHE A 407 10.15 27.56 7.32
N LEU A 408 9.49 27.58 6.16
CA LEU A 408 8.37 26.69 5.88
C LEU A 408 8.77 25.21 5.94
N HIS A 409 9.92 24.84 5.38
CA HIS A 409 10.36 23.44 5.31
C HIS A 409 11.31 23.00 6.42
N GLY A 410 12.08 23.92 7.00
CA GLY A 410 13.06 23.65 8.06
C GLY A 410 12.61 24.01 9.47
N GLY A 411 11.47 24.68 9.62
CA GLY A 411 11.00 25.19 10.91
C GLY A 411 10.30 24.17 11.82
N VAL A 412 9.88 23.01 11.32
CA VAL A 412 9.09 22.04 12.12
C VAL A 412 9.86 21.56 13.36
N PRO A 413 9.31 21.70 14.58
CA PRO A 413 9.98 21.26 15.79
C PRO A 413 9.98 19.72 15.90
N ASN A 414 11.05 19.18 16.47
CA ASN A 414 11.17 17.74 16.70
C ASN A 414 11.01 17.41 18.20
N PHE A 415 10.26 16.35 18.52
CA PHE A 415 9.93 15.98 19.91
C PHE A 415 10.01 14.48 20.15
N GLU A 416 10.51 14.11 21.34
CA GLU A 416 10.73 12.73 21.77
C GLU A 416 9.42 12.01 22.10
N LYS A 417 9.25 10.81 21.53
CA LYS A 417 8.11 9.92 21.75
C LYS A 417 8.50 8.76 22.65
N GLN A 418 7.63 8.41 23.58
CA GLN A 418 7.83 7.25 24.47
C GLN A 418 7.15 6.02 23.85
N ALA A 419 7.87 4.91 23.81
CA ALA A 419 7.37 3.63 23.31
C ALA A 419 7.64 2.52 24.34
N ARG A 420 6.74 1.54 24.43
CA ARG A 420 6.86 0.42 25.36
C ARG A 420 6.27 -0.84 24.74
N ARG A 421 6.92 -1.99 24.94
CA ARG A 421 6.37 -3.29 24.53
C ARG A 421 5.13 -3.64 25.35
N ARG A 422 4.02 -3.94 24.67
CA ARG A 422 2.81 -4.49 25.31
C ARG A 422 3.03 -5.92 25.80
N LYS A 423 2.30 -6.29 26.84
CA LYS A 423 2.40 -7.63 27.46
C LYS A 423 1.30 -8.54 26.92
N ILE A 424 1.69 -9.65 26.31
CA ILE A 424 0.76 -10.64 25.76
C ILE A 424 1.11 -12.00 26.36
N ARG A 425 0.09 -12.73 26.80
CA ARG A 425 0.27 -14.09 27.31
C ARG A 425 0.31 -15.04 26.11
N ILE A 426 1.44 -15.70 25.93
CA ILE A 426 1.62 -16.72 24.90
C ILE A 426 1.37 -18.10 25.51
N ASN A 427 0.52 -18.89 24.85
CA ASN A 427 0.33 -20.31 25.09
C ASN A 427 0.80 -21.10 23.86
N SER A 428 1.83 -21.92 24.07
CA SER A 428 2.42 -22.80 23.05
C SER A 428 2.12 -24.27 23.29
N ALA A 429 1.14 -24.59 24.15
CA ALA A 429 0.64 -25.94 24.29
C ALA A 429 0.13 -26.46 22.93
N PRO A 430 0.18 -27.78 22.66
CA PRO A 430 -0.44 -28.34 21.47
C PRO A 430 -1.90 -27.87 21.35
N PRO A 431 -2.37 -27.53 20.15
CA PRO A 431 -3.74 -27.08 19.97
C PRO A 431 -4.71 -28.18 20.43
N ALA A 432 -5.86 -27.77 20.96
CA ALA A 432 -6.94 -28.71 21.28
C ALA A 432 -7.35 -29.50 20.04
N LEU A 433 -7.61 -30.80 20.21
CA LEU A 433 -8.12 -31.63 19.13
C LEU A 433 -9.46 -31.07 18.65
N PRO A 434 -9.69 -30.97 17.33
CA PRO A 434 -10.97 -30.49 16.82
C PRO A 434 -12.08 -31.47 17.17
N SER A 435 -13.28 -30.95 17.44
CA SER A 435 -14.51 -31.75 17.56
C SER A 435 -15.01 -32.23 16.20
N GLU A 436 -14.64 -31.53 15.13
CA GLU A 436 -15.05 -31.80 13.76
C GLU A 436 -13.99 -32.56 12.96
N LYS A 437 -14.41 -33.14 11.84
CA LYS A 437 -13.49 -33.79 10.90
C LYS A 437 -12.74 -32.74 10.09
N TYR A 438 -11.50 -33.04 9.70
CA TYR A 438 -10.66 -32.12 8.93
C TYR A 438 -11.30 -31.67 7.61
N GLY A 439 -12.03 -32.55 6.91
CA GLY A 439 -12.76 -32.16 5.69
C GLY A 439 -13.87 -31.11 5.92
N GLN A 440 -14.52 -31.13 7.09
CA GLN A 440 -15.50 -30.09 7.45
C GLN A 440 -14.79 -28.78 7.81
N ILE A 441 -13.71 -28.84 8.60
CA ILE A 441 -12.89 -27.67 8.92
C ILE A 441 -12.38 -26.98 7.65
N LEU A 442 -11.92 -27.75 6.66
CA LEU A 442 -11.50 -27.21 5.37
C LEU A 442 -12.64 -26.44 4.67
N LYS A 443 -13.86 -27.00 4.66
CA LYS A 443 -15.03 -26.33 4.06
C LYS A 443 -15.38 -25.03 4.78
N ASP A 444 -15.30 -25.02 6.10
CA ASP A 444 -15.58 -23.83 6.91
C ASP A 444 -14.52 -22.74 6.70
N LEU A 445 -13.24 -23.13 6.59
CA LEU A 445 -12.15 -22.22 6.24
C LEU A 445 -12.33 -21.66 4.83
N LEU A 446 -12.64 -22.49 3.83
CA LEU A 446 -12.91 -22.03 2.47
C LEU A 446 -14.10 -21.05 2.41
N ALA A 447 -15.08 -21.20 3.30
CA ALA A 447 -16.23 -20.29 3.41
C ALA A 447 -15.97 -19.05 4.29
N HIS A 448 -14.78 -18.94 4.89
CA HIS A 448 -14.43 -17.81 5.76
C HIS A 448 -14.19 -16.55 4.93
N PRO A 449 -14.65 -15.36 5.36
CA PRO A 449 -14.44 -14.11 4.62
C PRO A 449 -12.98 -13.72 4.38
N ASN A 450 -12.01 -14.29 5.09
CA ASN A 450 -10.58 -14.07 4.86
C ASN A 450 -9.94 -15.05 3.86
N VAL A 451 -10.69 -16.04 3.38
CA VAL A 451 -10.20 -17.11 2.47
C VAL A 451 -11.07 -17.25 1.23
N CYS A 452 -12.38 -17.06 1.35
CA CYS A 452 -13.33 -17.28 0.25
C CYS A 452 -13.04 -16.39 -0.97
N SER A 453 -13.64 -16.76 -2.09
CA SER A 453 -13.46 -16.11 -3.38
C SER A 453 -13.68 -14.61 -3.33
N ARG A 454 -12.81 -13.88 -4.02
CA ARG A 454 -12.91 -12.42 -4.22
C ARG A 454 -13.60 -12.06 -5.53
N HIS A 455 -14.21 -13.04 -6.21
CA HIS A 455 -14.78 -12.91 -7.55
C HIS A 455 -15.80 -11.76 -7.68
N SER A 456 -16.67 -11.57 -6.68
CA SER A 456 -17.71 -10.51 -6.70
C SER A 456 -17.14 -9.10 -6.64
N VAL A 457 -15.90 -8.93 -6.17
CA VAL A 457 -15.16 -7.65 -6.20
C VAL A 457 -14.33 -7.55 -7.47
N ILE A 458 -13.50 -8.56 -7.74
CA ILE A 458 -12.56 -8.55 -8.86
C ILE A 458 -13.27 -8.31 -10.20
N THR A 459 -14.40 -8.97 -10.45
CA THR A 459 -15.10 -8.88 -11.74
C THR A 459 -15.76 -7.52 -12.02
N GLN A 460 -15.76 -6.62 -11.03
CA GLN A 460 -16.21 -5.24 -11.25
C GLN A 460 -15.13 -4.39 -11.92
N TYR A 461 -13.86 -4.75 -11.77
CA TYR A 461 -12.74 -3.98 -12.29
C TYR A 461 -12.32 -4.44 -13.69
N ASP A 462 -11.79 -3.50 -14.48
CA ASP A 462 -11.13 -3.82 -15.73
C ASP A 462 -9.73 -4.42 -15.48
N HIS A 463 -9.44 -5.53 -16.15
CA HIS A 463 -8.15 -6.22 -16.10
C HIS A 463 -7.47 -6.31 -17.47
N GLU A 464 -8.12 -5.85 -18.53
CA GLU A 464 -7.71 -6.08 -19.93
C GLU A 464 -7.24 -4.82 -20.64
N VAL A 465 -7.66 -3.64 -20.16
CA VAL A 465 -7.28 -2.35 -20.75
C VAL A 465 -5.76 -2.25 -20.82
N GLN A 466 -5.27 -1.67 -21.91
CA GLN A 466 -3.85 -1.67 -22.31
C GLN A 466 -3.27 -3.03 -22.76
N GLY A 467 -4.00 -4.14 -22.58
CA GLY A 467 -3.63 -5.46 -23.10
C GLY A 467 -2.36 -6.05 -22.46
N GLY A 468 -2.05 -5.67 -21.22
CA GLY A 468 -0.80 -6.02 -20.54
C GLY A 468 -0.91 -7.06 -19.43
N THR A 469 -2.11 -7.37 -18.93
CA THR A 469 -2.27 -8.28 -17.78
C THR A 469 -2.15 -9.74 -18.21
N VAL A 470 -1.04 -10.38 -17.86
CA VAL A 470 -0.74 -11.79 -18.16
C VAL A 470 -1.15 -12.68 -16.98
N GLY A 471 -0.63 -12.38 -15.80
CA GLY A 471 -1.06 -13.00 -14.54
C GLY A 471 -2.25 -12.21 -14.01
N LYS A 472 -3.46 -12.77 -14.13
CA LYS A 472 -4.72 -12.13 -13.69
C LYS A 472 -5.00 -12.44 -12.21
N PRO A 473 -5.82 -11.61 -11.53
CA PRO A 473 -6.22 -11.86 -10.14
C PRO A 473 -6.96 -13.19 -9.96
N LEU A 474 -7.75 -13.58 -10.97
CA LEU A 474 -8.40 -14.88 -11.03
C LEU A 474 -7.68 -15.77 -12.04
N GLN A 475 -7.18 -16.91 -11.57
CA GLN A 475 -6.41 -17.87 -12.35
C GLN A 475 -7.18 -19.18 -12.52
N GLY A 476 -6.56 -20.17 -13.17
CA GLY A 476 -7.19 -21.45 -13.47
C GLY A 476 -7.88 -21.49 -14.82
N ARG A 477 -8.37 -22.69 -15.17
CA ARG A 477 -8.93 -22.98 -16.49
C ARG A 477 -10.13 -22.11 -16.86
N TYR A 478 -10.90 -21.69 -15.86
CA TYR A 478 -12.11 -20.89 -16.04
C TYR A 478 -12.04 -19.51 -15.34
N GLY A 479 -10.84 -19.09 -14.88
CA GLY A 479 -10.69 -17.85 -14.11
C GLY A 479 -11.45 -17.91 -12.79
N ASP A 480 -11.32 -19.01 -12.05
CA ASP A 480 -12.10 -19.29 -10.85
C ASP A 480 -11.27 -19.91 -9.71
N GLY A 481 -9.99 -19.54 -9.68
CA GLY A 481 -9.07 -19.66 -8.55
C GLY A 481 -8.42 -18.33 -8.19
N PRO A 482 -7.86 -18.16 -7.00
CA PRO A 482 -7.07 -16.98 -6.67
C PRO A 482 -5.76 -16.93 -7.48
N GLY A 483 -5.05 -15.81 -7.43
CA GLY A 483 -3.70 -15.67 -7.97
C GLY A 483 -2.77 -15.04 -6.94
N ASP A 484 -1.56 -15.59 -6.81
CA ASP A 484 -0.57 -15.12 -5.82
C ASP A 484 -0.01 -13.73 -6.15
N ALA A 485 0.18 -13.46 -7.44
CA ALA A 485 0.68 -12.19 -7.93
C ALA A 485 0.11 -11.87 -9.31
N ALA A 486 -0.05 -10.58 -9.59
CA ALA A 486 -0.30 -10.11 -10.94
C ALA A 486 1.00 -10.12 -11.74
N VAL A 487 0.95 -10.43 -13.03
CA VAL A 487 2.10 -10.30 -13.94
C VAL A 487 1.72 -9.41 -15.10
N ILE A 488 2.46 -8.32 -15.27
CA ILE A 488 2.17 -7.27 -16.26
C ILE A 488 3.25 -7.24 -17.33
N TRP A 489 2.81 -7.25 -18.58
CA TRP A 489 3.58 -6.96 -19.78
C TRP A 489 3.24 -5.54 -20.27
N PRO A 490 4.04 -4.52 -19.93
CA PRO A 490 3.67 -3.11 -20.14
C PRO A 490 3.91 -2.64 -21.58
N GLN A 491 3.57 -3.46 -22.59
CA GLN A 491 3.81 -3.15 -24.01
C GLN A 491 3.12 -1.87 -24.49
N ALA A 492 1.99 -1.50 -23.87
CA ALA A 492 1.32 -0.24 -24.18
C ALA A 492 2.13 1.00 -23.77
N ALA A 493 3.06 0.86 -22.82
CA ALA A 493 3.96 1.92 -22.41
C ALA A 493 5.29 1.88 -23.16
N THR A 494 5.85 0.70 -23.41
CA THR A 494 7.14 0.56 -24.12
C THR A 494 7.00 0.71 -25.63
N LEU A 495 5.82 0.44 -26.19
CA LEU A 495 5.52 0.37 -27.62
C LEU A 495 6.38 -0.67 -28.37
N ASP A 496 6.95 -1.64 -27.66
CA ASP A 496 7.77 -2.72 -28.22
C ASP A 496 7.05 -4.07 -28.07
N GLN A 497 6.54 -4.60 -29.18
CA GLN A 497 5.83 -5.89 -29.24
C GLN A 497 6.78 -7.11 -29.23
N THR A 498 8.09 -6.88 -29.25
CA THR A 498 9.10 -7.94 -29.32
C THR A 498 9.78 -8.21 -27.98
N ASP A 499 9.67 -7.27 -27.04
CA ASP A 499 10.19 -7.43 -25.69
C ASP A 499 9.14 -7.97 -24.71
N PHE A 500 9.19 -9.27 -24.44
CA PHE A 500 8.32 -9.95 -23.47
C PHE A 500 8.74 -9.79 -21.99
N SER A 501 9.64 -8.86 -21.69
CA SER A 501 9.94 -8.53 -20.30
C SER A 501 8.73 -7.89 -19.62
N GLY A 502 8.44 -8.35 -18.41
CA GLY A 502 7.35 -7.86 -17.58
C GLY A 502 7.78 -7.75 -16.13
N PHE A 503 6.82 -7.50 -15.26
CA PHE A 503 7.04 -7.44 -13.82
C PHE A 503 5.87 -8.08 -13.08
N GLY A 504 6.18 -8.73 -11.95
CA GLY A 504 5.21 -9.25 -11.01
C GLY A 504 4.90 -8.21 -9.94
N VAL A 505 3.66 -8.17 -9.44
CA VAL A 505 3.27 -7.40 -8.25
C VAL A 505 2.48 -8.29 -7.31
N SER A 506 2.86 -8.28 -6.03
CA SER A 506 2.20 -9.03 -4.96
C SER A 506 2.12 -8.21 -3.68
N HIS A 507 1.38 -8.75 -2.71
CA HIS A 507 1.23 -8.16 -1.39
C HIS A 507 1.41 -9.22 -0.30
N GLY A 508 1.80 -8.78 0.89
CA GLY A 508 1.76 -9.56 2.12
C GLY A 508 1.19 -8.73 3.27
N PHE A 509 0.32 -9.35 4.08
CA PHE A 509 -0.49 -8.64 5.07
C PHE A 509 -0.97 -9.55 6.20
N ASN A 510 -0.39 -9.40 7.40
CA ASN A 510 -0.62 -10.34 8.52
C ASN A 510 -1.02 -9.66 9.85
N PRO A 511 -2.09 -8.84 9.91
CA PRO A 511 -2.47 -8.09 11.11
C PRO A 511 -2.85 -8.98 12.31
N ALA A 512 -3.35 -10.20 12.08
CA ALA A 512 -3.64 -11.15 13.17
C ALA A 512 -2.36 -11.59 13.90
N ILE A 513 -1.24 -11.75 13.18
CA ILE A 513 0.08 -11.93 13.77
C ILE A 513 0.51 -10.63 14.46
N GLY A 514 0.23 -9.47 13.87
CA GLY A 514 0.49 -8.15 14.46
C GLY A 514 -0.12 -7.96 15.84
N LYS A 515 -1.30 -8.54 16.08
CA LYS A 515 -1.96 -8.59 17.41
C LYS A 515 -1.21 -9.42 18.45
N ILE A 516 -0.20 -10.21 18.06
CA ILE A 516 0.58 -11.08 18.95
C ILE A 516 2.08 -10.68 18.95
N ASP A 517 2.67 -10.50 17.78
CA ASP A 517 4.07 -10.14 17.62
C ASP A 517 4.26 -9.23 16.38
N PRO A 518 4.31 -7.90 16.58
CA PRO A 518 4.51 -6.94 15.48
C PRO A 518 5.81 -7.13 14.70
N TYR A 519 6.87 -7.65 15.33
CA TYR A 519 8.13 -7.91 14.64
C TYR A 519 7.97 -9.11 13.69
N GLN A 520 7.33 -10.19 14.15
CA GLN A 520 7.02 -11.33 13.28
C GLN A 520 6.00 -10.96 12.20
N MET A 521 5.02 -10.09 12.47
CA MET A 521 4.10 -9.58 11.45
C MET A 521 4.85 -8.97 10.27
N ALA A 522 5.86 -8.13 10.54
CA ALA A 522 6.66 -7.50 9.48
C ALA A 522 7.45 -8.55 8.68
N LEU A 523 8.08 -9.52 9.35
CA LEU A 523 8.80 -10.60 8.68
C LEU A 523 7.89 -11.46 7.80
N HIS A 524 6.74 -11.87 8.33
CA HIS A 524 5.75 -12.70 7.60
C HIS A 524 5.16 -11.94 6.42
N SER A 525 4.87 -10.64 6.57
CA SER A 525 4.32 -9.83 5.48
C SER A 525 5.33 -9.60 4.36
N ILE A 526 6.63 -9.44 4.67
CA ILE A 526 7.68 -9.39 3.65
C ILE A 526 7.85 -10.77 2.98
N ASP A 527 7.86 -11.85 3.76
CA ASP A 527 7.96 -13.21 3.25
C ASP A 527 6.83 -13.56 2.29
N GLU A 528 5.59 -13.27 2.67
CA GLU A 528 4.39 -13.50 1.86
C GLU A 528 4.44 -12.73 0.54
N ALA A 529 4.83 -11.45 0.57
CA ALA A 529 4.99 -10.69 -0.66
C ALA A 529 6.08 -11.30 -1.58
N VAL A 530 7.24 -11.68 -1.02
CA VAL A 530 8.35 -12.27 -1.80
C VAL A 530 7.99 -13.66 -2.34
N ARG A 531 7.38 -14.52 -1.55
CA ARG A 531 7.03 -15.90 -1.97
C ARG A 531 5.94 -15.89 -3.04
N ASN A 532 4.99 -14.95 -2.98
CA ASN A 532 3.97 -14.76 -4.01
C ASN A 532 4.57 -14.36 -5.36
N LEU A 533 5.60 -13.50 -5.37
CA LEU A 533 6.35 -13.20 -6.60
C LEU A 533 7.08 -14.44 -7.15
N LEU A 534 7.64 -15.27 -6.26
CA LEU A 534 8.27 -16.53 -6.65
C LEU A 534 7.27 -17.50 -7.28
N CYS A 535 6.05 -17.61 -6.72
CA CYS A 535 4.98 -18.44 -7.26
C CYS A 535 4.54 -18.02 -8.67
N ALA A 536 4.66 -16.74 -9.01
CA ALA A 536 4.41 -16.24 -10.36
C ALA A 536 5.61 -16.39 -11.32
N GLY A 537 6.76 -16.88 -10.83
CA GLY A 537 7.98 -17.05 -11.60
C GLY A 537 8.81 -15.78 -11.79
N ALA A 538 8.61 -14.76 -10.94
CA ALA A 538 9.43 -13.55 -10.97
C ALA A 538 10.83 -13.79 -10.39
N ASP A 539 11.80 -12.97 -10.81
CA ASP A 539 13.16 -12.99 -10.28
C ASP A 539 13.22 -12.27 -8.93
N VAL A 540 12.94 -13.02 -7.86
CA VAL A 540 12.92 -12.52 -6.49
C VAL A 540 14.28 -12.02 -5.97
N SER A 541 15.38 -12.25 -6.70
CA SER A 541 16.68 -11.64 -6.35
C SER A 541 16.72 -10.13 -6.64
N ARG A 542 15.76 -9.64 -7.42
CA ARG A 542 15.56 -8.24 -7.78
C ARG A 542 14.25 -7.66 -7.22
N THR A 543 13.73 -8.22 -6.12
CA THR A 543 12.53 -7.70 -5.47
C THR A 543 12.79 -6.32 -4.87
N ALA A 544 11.92 -5.36 -5.15
CA ALA A 544 11.76 -4.13 -4.39
C ALA A 544 10.44 -4.18 -3.60
N ILE A 545 10.42 -3.53 -2.45
CA ILE A 545 9.26 -3.52 -1.55
C ILE A 545 8.83 -2.11 -1.18
N LEU A 546 7.58 -2.00 -0.73
CA LEU A 546 6.98 -0.80 -0.18
C LEU A 546 6.41 -1.09 1.20
N ASP A 547 6.56 -0.15 2.13
CA ASP A 547 6.01 -0.22 3.49
C ASP A 547 4.82 0.73 3.67
N ASN A 548 3.62 0.18 3.92
CA ASN A 548 2.44 0.99 4.26
C ASN A 548 1.96 0.67 5.68
N PHE A 549 2.33 1.54 6.62
CA PHE A 549 1.95 1.40 8.04
C PHE A 549 0.58 2.04 8.30
N CYS A 550 -0.31 1.30 8.95
CA CYS A 550 -1.55 1.84 9.51
C CYS A 550 -1.65 1.48 10.99
N ALA A 551 -1.81 2.48 11.84
CA ALA A 551 -2.00 2.27 13.27
C ALA A 551 -3.00 3.26 13.89
N ALA A 552 -3.45 2.91 15.09
CA ALA A 552 -4.11 3.82 16.00
C ALA A 552 -3.16 4.95 16.46
N SER A 553 -3.57 5.76 17.43
CA SER A 553 -2.79 6.92 17.90
C SER A 553 -1.43 6.51 18.48
N PRO A 554 -0.28 6.95 17.91
CA PRO A 554 1.06 6.67 18.43
C PRO A 554 1.37 7.46 19.71
N LYS A 555 0.41 8.23 20.22
CA LYS A 555 0.49 8.82 21.57
C LYS A 555 0.41 7.74 22.66
N ASP A 556 -0.21 6.61 22.37
CA ASP A 556 -0.15 5.44 23.23
C ASP A 556 1.25 4.79 23.11
N PRO A 557 2.01 4.69 24.23
CA PRO A 557 3.33 4.06 24.20
C PRO A 557 3.32 2.61 23.72
N GLU A 558 2.23 1.86 23.90
CA GLU A 558 2.13 0.48 23.42
C GLU A 558 1.97 0.43 21.89
N VAL A 559 1.14 1.29 21.31
CA VAL A 559 1.01 1.44 19.84
C VAL A 559 2.34 1.88 19.23
N MET A 560 3.01 2.86 19.85
CA MET A 560 4.34 3.28 19.40
C MET A 560 5.38 2.16 19.55
N GLY A 561 5.26 1.31 20.58
CA GLY A 561 6.10 0.13 20.77
C GLY A 561 5.92 -0.91 19.67
N ASP A 562 4.68 -1.15 19.26
CA ASP A 562 4.36 -2.05 18.15
C ASP A 562 4.92 -1.52 16.82
N LEU A 563 4.81 -0.21 16.57
CA LEU A 563 5.42 0.44 15.40
C LEU A 563 6.94 0.28 15.36
N VAL A 564 7.62 0.45 16.51
CA VAL A 564 9.08 0.23 16.60
C VAL A 564 9.43 -1.22 16.27
N LEU A 565 8.70 -2.18 16.83
CA LEU A 565 8.94 -3.61 16.58
C LEU A 565 8.69 -4.00 15.12
N ALA A 566 7.63 -3.50 14.50
CA ALA A 566 7.36 -3.74 13.09
C ALA A 566 8.43 -3.09 12.19
N ALA A 567 8.88 -1.87 12.51
CA ALA A 567 9.94 -1.21 11.76
C ALA A 567 11.30 -1.94 11.90
N GLU A 568 11.62 -2.48 13.08
CA GLU A 568 12.77 -3.36 13.29
C GLU A 568 12.65 -4.64 12.44
N GLY A 569 11.47 -5.26 12.41
CA GLY A 569 11.20 -6.43 11.56
C GLY A 569 11.33 -6.13 10.06
N CYS A 570 10.87 -4.95 9.62
CA CYS A 570 11.05 -4.49 8.25
C CYS A 570 12.53 -4.38 7.87
N LEU A 571 13.36 -3.81 8.76
CA LEU A 571 14.81 -3.71 8.53
C LEU A 571 15.42 -5.10 8.33
N ASP A 572 15.17 -6.02 9.26
CA ASP A 572 15.77 -7.36 9.21
C ASP A 572 15.26 -8.17 8.01
N GLY A 573 13.96 -8.06 7.72
CA GLY A 573 13.29 -8.69 6.59
C GLY A 573 13.87 -8.25 5.24
N ALA A 574 13.94 -6.94 5.03
CA ALA A 574 14.49 -6.33 3.83
C ALA A 574 15.96 -6.71 3.61
N ILE A 575 16.77 -6.67 4.67
CA ILE A 575 18.20 -7.05 4.59
C ILE A 575 18.35 -8.52 4.20
N ALA A 576 17.59 -9.42 4.82
CA ALA A 576 17.73 -10.86 4.57
C ALA A 576 17.32 -11.24 3.14
N TYR A 577 16.17 -10.77 2.66
CA TYR A 577 15.74 -11.00 1.27
C TYR A 577 16.53 -10.17 0.25
N GLY A 578 17.30 -9.20 0.72
CA GLY A 578 18.04 -8.31 -0.15
C GLY A 578 17.14 -7.36 -0.95
N ALA A 579 15.94 -7.09 -0.42
CA ALA A 579 14.84 -6.37 -1.06
C ALA A 579 14.73 -4.95 -0.47
N PRO A 580 15.18 -3.91 -1.20
CA PRO A 580 15.12 -2.52 -0.72
C PRO A 580 13.70 -1.97 -0.69
N PHE A 581 13.43 -1.11 0.29
CA PHE A 581 12.27 -0.22 0.27
C PHE A 581 12.50 0.90 -0.73
N ILE A 582 11.61 1.07 -1.71
CA ILE A 582 11.74 2.11 -2.74
C ILE A 582 10.79 3.29 -2.52
N SER A 583 9.65 3.03 -1.86
CA SER A 583 8.67 4.02 -1.40
C SER A 583 7.83 3.41 -0.29
N GLY A 584 6.94 4.20 0.32
CA GLY A 584 6.02 3.74 1.35
C GLY A 584 5.06 4.86 1.75
N LYS A 585 4.26 4.59 2.78
CA LYS A 585 3.37 5.56 3.43
C LYS A 585 3.10 5.17 4.88
N ASP A 586 2.72 6.14 5.69
CA ASP A 586 2.13 5.91 7.00
C ASP A 586 0.80 6.64 7.16
N SER A 587 -0.11 5.98 7.87
CA SER A 587 -1.39 6.52 8.31
C SER A 587 -1.57 6.19 9.80
N PHE A 588 -1.59 7.23 10.62
CA PHE A 588 -1.79 7.12 12.05
C PHE A 588 -3.13 7.69 12.48
N TYR A 589 -3.48 7.53 13.75
CA TYR A 589 -4.75 8.03 14.31
C TYR A 589 -5.99 7.35 13.73
N ASN A 590 -5.85 6.11 13.23
CA ASN A 590 -6.96 5.27 12.81
C ASN A 590 -7.68 4.67 14.04
N GLN A 591 -8.45 5.49 14.73
CA GLN A 591 -9.30 5.09 15.85
C GLN A 591 -10.50 6.04 15.98
N SER A 592 -11.63 5.49 16.41
CA SER A 592 -12.86 6.25 16.67
C SER A 592 -13.46 5.80 17.99
N ARG A 593 -14.60 6.38 18.38
CA ARG A 593 -15.34 5.93 19.57
C ARG A 593 -16.47 4.97 19.21
N ASP A 594 -16.62 3.92 20.01
CA ASP A 594 -17.73 2.97 19.88
C ASP A 594 -19.07 3.57 20.37
N ALA A 595 -20.14 2.80 20.25
CA ALA A 595 -21.49 3.23 20.66
C ALA A 595 -21.62 3.52 22.18
N GLU A 596 -20.65 3.08 22.98
CA GLU A 596 -20.54 3.32 24.41
C GLU A 596 -19.55 4.46 24.75
N GLY A 597 -18.96 5.10 23.73
CA GLY A 597 -18.03 6.22 23.89
C GLY A 597 -16.59 5.81 24.24
N ARG A 598 -16.23 4.52 24.14
CA ARG A 598 -14.88 4.01 24.38
C ARG A 598 -14.03 4.10 23.11
N GLU A 599 -12.74 4.34 23.25
CA GLU A 599 -11.81 4.32 22.13
C GLU A 599 -11.78 2.92 21.48
N TYR A 600 -11.86 2.89 20.16
CA TYR A 600 -11.93 1.70 19.31
C TYR A 600 -10.80 1.74 18.28
N PRO A 601 -9.58 1.31 18.66
CA PRO A 601 -8.41 1.36 17.80
C PRO A 601 -8.40 0.20 16.81
N ILE A 602 -7.89 0.45 15.59
CA ILE A 602 -7.51 -0.64 14.68
C ILE A 602 -6.32 -1.44 15.26
N PRO A 603 -6.16 -2.72 14.90
CA PRO A 603 -4.88 -3.40 15.08
C PRO A 603 -3.79 -2.74 14.22
N LEU A 604 -2.54 -2.81 14.68
CA LEU A 604 -1.40 -2.44 13.84
C LEU A 604 -1.45 -3.27 12.55
N SER A 605 -1.38 -2.57 11.42
CA SER A 605 -1.53 -3.13 10.09
C SER A 605 -0.36 -2.66 9.24
N LEU A 606 0.28 -3.60 8.56
CA LEU A 606 1.42 -3.34 7.69
C LEU A 606 1.21 -4.08 6.38
N LEU A 607 0.94 -3.31 5.32
CA LEU A 607 0.89 -3.84 3.97
C LEU A 607 2.28 -3.71 3.35
N ILE A 608 2.88 -4.86 3.06
CA ILE A 608 4.07 -4.92 2.21
C ILE A 608 3.60 -5.17 0.78
N SER A 609 3.91 -4.23 -0.11
CA SER A 609 3.75 -4.45 -1.56
C SER A 609 5.10 -4.74 -2.16
N ALA A 610 5.19 -5.69 -3.09
CA ALA A 610 6.45 -6.09 -3.70
C ALA A 610 6.35 -6.11 -5.23
N THR A 611 7.45 -5.79 -5.89
CA THR A 611 7.61 -5.92 -7.34
C THR A 611 8.93 -6.57 -7.69
N ALA A 612 8.93 -7.44 -8.71
CA ALA A 612 10.13 -8.07 -9.23
C ALA A 612 10.01 -8.27 -10.75
N PRO A 613 11.12 -8.24 -11.49
CA PRO A 613 11.09 -8.46 -12.93
C PRO A 613 10.71 -9.91 -13.27
N VAL A 614 9.94 -10.06 -14.34
CA VAL A 614 9.64 -11.32 -15.01
C VAL A 614 10.35 -11.27 -16.37
N GLU A 615 11.40 -12.08 -16.53
CA GLU A 615 12.28 -12.04 -17.70
C GLU A 615 11.50 -12.25 -19.02
N ASP A 616 10.54 -13.17 -18.99
CA ASP A 616 9.65 -13.52 -20.09
C ASP A 616 8.27 -13.88 -19.55
N VAL A 617 7.29 -12.99 -19.72
CA VAL A 617 5.93 -13.15 -19.18
C VAL A 617 5.22 -14.42 -19.68
N ARG A 618 5.64 -14.99 -20.82
CA ARG A 618 5.04 -16.23 -21.37
C ARG A 618 5.38 -17.46 -20.54
N LYS A 619 6.35 -17.34 -19.63
CA LYS A 619 6.77 -18.38 -18.68
C LYS A 619 6.26 -18.12 -17.27
N ALA A 620 5.41 -17.11 -17.08
CA ALA A 620 4.79 -16.85 -15.79
C ALA A 620 4.03 -18.09 -15.32
N LEU A 621 4.15 -18.37 -14.02
CA LEU A 621 3.48 -19.48 -13.37
C LEU A 621 2.14 -19.04 -12.80
N THR A 622 1.28 -20.01 -12.54
CA THR A 622 -0.06 -19.83 -11.95
C THR A 622 -0.34 -20.96 -10.98
N ILE A 623 -1.31 -20.79 -10.09
CA ILE A 623 -1.56 -21.72 -8.99
C ILE A 623 -2.16 -23.08 -9.41
N ASN A 624 -2.87 -23.12 -10.53
CA ASN A 624 -3.75 -24.24 -10.83
C ASN A 624 -2.97 -25.47 -11.31
N PHE A 625 -3.35 -26.66 -10.84
CA PHE A 625 -2.78 -27.90 -11.38
C PHE A 625 -3.01 -27.99 -12.90
N LYS A 626 -2.00 -28.50 -13.61
CA LYS A 626 -1.91 -28.49 -15.07
C LYS A 626 -2.16 -29.86 -15.68
N GLU A 627 -1.58 -30.92 -15.13
CA GLU A 627 -1.59 -32.24 -15.76
C GLU A 627 -1.61 -33.38 -14.75
N ALA A 628 -2.49 -34.35 -14.96
CA ALA A 628 -2.56 -35.54 -14.13
C ALA A 628 -1.30 -36.40 -14.24
N GLY A 629 -0.90 -36.99 -13.11
CA GLY A 629 0.34 -37.76 -12.98
C GLY A 629 1.60 -36.91 -12.78
N ASN A 630 1.51 -35.58 -12.81
CA ASN A 630 2.61 -34.74 -12.35
C ASN A 630 2.79 -34.89 -10.83
N PRO A 631 4.04 -35.03 -10.33
CA PRO A 631 4.30 -35.09 -8.90
C PRO A 631 4.12 -33.73 -8.23
N VAL A 632 3.62 -33.77 -7.00
CA VAL A 632 3.36 -32.61 -6.14
C VAL A 632 4.39 -32.59 -5.02
N TYR A 633 5.01 -31.42 -4.82
CA TYR A 633 6.03 -31.20 -3.79
C TYR A 633 5.59 -30.12 -2.81
N LEU A 634 5.86 -30.35 -1.53
CA LEU A 634 5.77 -29.35 -0.46
C LEU A 634 7.17 -28.86 -0.10
N ALA A 635 7.37 -27.56 -0.24
CA ALA A 635 8.58 -26.87 0.17
C ALA A 635 8.36 -26.13 1.49
N GLY A 636 9.41 -26.03 2.30
CA GLY A 636 9.41 -25.33 3.57
C GLY A 636 9.27 -26.25 4.79
N LEU A 637 9.63 -25.70 5.96
CA LEU A 637 9.48 -26.40 7.23
C LEU A 637 8.08 -26.12 7.80
N ASN A 638 7.30 -27.16 8.05
CA ASN A 638 6.05 -27.04 8.78
C ASN A 638 6.35 -26.83 10.27
N ALA A 639 6.09 -25.60 10.76
CA ALA A 639 6.39 -25.19 12.11
C ALA A 639 5.14 -25.16 13.00
N ARG A 640 5.33 -25.37 14.31
CA ARG A 640 4.25 -25.33 15.29
C ARG A 640 3.77 -23.91 15.56
N GLY A 641 2.54 -23.81 16.04
CA GLY A 641 1.91 -22.53 16.39
C GLY A 641 0.70 -22.22 15.52
N MET A 642 -0.38 -21.80 16.17
CA MET A 642 -1.64 -21.42 15.51
C MET A 642 -1.93 -19.92 15.63
N GLY A 643 -1.04 -19.15 16.27
CA GLY A 643 -1.20 -17.72 16.52
C GLY A 643 -1.38 -16.93 15.23
N GLY A 644 -2.52 -16.26 15.11
CA GLY A 644 -2.88 -15.47 13.94
C GLY A 644 -3.65 -16.24 12.85
N SER A 645 -3.76 -17.57 12.93
CA SER A 645 -4.43 -18.37 11.90
C SER A 645 -5.95 -18.17 11.84
N VAL A 646 -6.51 -18.29 10.65
CA VAL A 646 -7.97 -18.26 10.42
C VAL A 646 -8.66 -19.40 11.19
N TYR A 647 -8.01 -20.55 11.34
CA TYR A 647 -8.53 -21.64 12.16
C TYR A 647 -8.78 -21.20 13.61
N ASN A 648 -7.85 -20.45 14.19
CA ASN A 648 -7.97 -19.94 15.56
C ASN A 648 -9.02 -18.84 15.69
N GLU A 649 -9.20 -18.01 14.65
CA GLU A 649 -10.28 -17.02 14.62
C GLU A 649 -11.65 -17.71 14.76
N LEU A 650 -11.82 -18.87 14.12
CA LEU A 650 -13.07 -19.64 14.15
C LEU A 650 -13.23 -20.51 15.40
N ASN A 651 -12.18 -21.20 15.83
CA ASN A 651 -12.31 -22.34 16.76
C ASN A 651 -11.62 -22.14 18.11
N ASP A 652 -10.76 -21.13 18.26
CA ASP A 652 -9.88 -20.92 19.43
C ASP A 652 -9.24 -22.23 19.94
N SER A 653 -8.15 -22.66 19.30
CA SER A 653 -7.45 -23.90 19.70
C SER A 653 -6.78 -23.84 21.07
N GLY A 654 -6.78 -22.67 21.73
CA GLY A 654 -6.00 -22.40 22.92
C GLY A 654 -4.50 -22.21 22.70
N ASN A 655 -3.97 -22.41 21.49
CA ASN A 655 -2.59 -22.12 21.12
C ASN A 655 -2.52 -20.79 20.37
N ASN A 656 -1.88 -19.76 20.93
CA ASN A 656 -1.68 -18.48 20.25
C ASN A 656 -0.21 -18.18 19.95
N ALA A 657 0.64 -19.21 19.93
CA ALA A 657 2.04 -19.05 19.57
C ALA A 657 2.17 -18.78 18.06
N VAL A 658 2.91 -17.72 17.70
CA VAL A 658 3.26 -17.41 16.31
C VAL A 658 4.41 -18.31 15.88
N ALA A 659 4.30 -18.94 14.71
CA ALA A 659 5.39 -19.68 14.10
C ALA A 659 6.51 -18.71 13.70
N PRO A 660 7.74 -18.82 14.25
CA PRO A 660 8.81 -17.89 13.92
C PRO A 660 9.32 -18.12 12.49
N LEU A 661 9.65 -17.04 11.78
CA LEU A 661 10.31 -17.14 10.48
C LEU A 661 11.85 -17.17 10.62
N ASP A 662 12.47 -18.27 10.17
CA ASP A 662 13.91 -18.32 9.93
C ASP A 662 14.23 -17.75 8.53
N MET A 663 14.57 -16.46 8.50
CA MET A 663 14.89 -15.73 7.28
C MET A 663 16.06 -16.36 6.51
N GLY A 664 17.08 -16.87 7.22
CA GLY A 664 18.26 -17.46 6.59
C GLY A 664 17.94 -18.78 5.88
N ALA A 665 17.03 -19.57 6.45
CA ALA A 665 16.50 -20.77 5.82
C ALA A 665 15.59 -20.44 4.63
N ALA A 666 14.69 -19.47 4.78
CA ALA A 666 13.76 -19.07 3.72
C ALA A 666 14.48 -18.52 2.47
N VAL A 667 15.49 -17.65 2.64
CA VAL A 667 16.30 -17.13 1.51
C VAL A 667 17.00 -18.26 0.75
N LYS A 668 17.56 -19.25 1.45
CA LYS A 668 18.19 -20.42 0.81
C LYS A 668 17.18 -21.26 0.05
N LEU A 669 15.99 -21.46 0.64
CA LEU A 669 14.89 -22.17 0.01
C LEU A 669 14.48 -21.50 -1.30
N TYR A 670 14.17 -20.20 -1.26
CA TYR A 670 13.70 -19.44 -2.43
C TYR A 670 14.76 -19.37 -3.52
N THR A 671 16.03 -19.24 -3.14
CA THR A 671 17.14 -19.29 -4.11
C THR A 671 17.21 -20.63 -4.86
N GLY A 672 16.97 -21.75 -4.19
CA GLY A 672 16.93 -23.07 -4.84
C GLY A 672 15.70 -23.26 -5.72
N LEU A 673 14.53 -22.85 -5.22
CA LEU A 673 13.26 -22.93 -5.95
C LEU A 673 13.26 -22.04 -7.20
N ALA A 674 13.79 -20.82 -7.12
CA ALA A 674 13.94 -19.92 -8.26
C ALA A 674 14.78 -20.54 -9.38
N LYS A 675 15.83 -21.32 -9.05
CA LYS A 675 16.62 -22.06 -10.05
C LYS A 675 15.80 -23.16 -10.72
N ALA A 676 14.99 -23.89 -9.95
CA ALA A 676 14.12 -24.94 -10.47
C ALA A 676 13.02 -24.38 -11.39
N ILE A 677 12.41 -23.25 -11.01
CA ILE A 677 11.47 -22.51 -11.85
C ILE A 677 12.14 -22.05 -13.14
N LYS A 678 13.34 -21.44 -13.04
CA LYS A 678 14.09 -20.98 -14.23
C LYS A 678 14.50 -22.12 -15.18
N ALA A 679 14.73 -23.32 -14.66
CA ALA A 679 14.99 -24.54 -15.46
C ALA A 679 13.71 -25.12 -16.11
N GLY A 680 12.55 -24.53 -15.84
CA GLY A 680 11.25 -25.01 -16.34
C GLY A 680 10.86 -26.37 -15.75
N CYS A 681 11.29 -26.67 -14.53
CA CYS A 681 10.90 -27.89 -13.82
C CYS A 681 9.50 -27.79 -13.21
N VAL A 682 8.99 -26.59 -12.99
CA VAL A 682 7.73 -26.31 -12.28
C VAL A 682 6.64 -25.97 -13.28
N ALA A 683 5.48 -26.61 -13.14
CA ALA A 683 4.28 -26.40 -13.96
C ALA A 683 3.28 -25.45 -13.29
N ALA A 684 3.15 -25.54 -11.96
CA ALA A 684 2.32 -24.69 -11.13
C ALA A 684 2.97 -24.50 -9.76
N ALA A 685 2.70 -23.36 -9.12
CA ALA A 685 3.18 -23.03 -7.79
C ALA A 685 2.13 -22.23 -7.04
N HIS A 686 1.98 -22.49 -5.75
CA HIS A 686 1.08 -21.73 -4.88
C HIS A 686 1.69 -21.59 -3.48
N ASP A 687 1.53 -20.43 -2.85
CA ASP A 687 2.00 -20.20 -1.49
C ASP A 687 1.11 -20.87 -0.43
N VAL A 688 1.66 -21.13 0.76
CA VAL A 688 0.86 -21.59 1.90
C VAL A 688 0.64 -20.43 2.86
N SER A 689 -0.55 -19.85 2.79
CA SER A 689 -0.97 -18.62 3.46
C SER A 689 -2.22 -18.85 4.33
N GLN A 690 -3.22 -17.97 4.24
CA GLN A 690 -4.42 -18.01 5.10
C GLN A 690 -5.20 -19.31 4.89
N GLY A 691 -5.56 -19.98 6.00
CA GLY A 691 -6.20 -21.29 5.98
C GLY A 691 -5.25 -22.48 5.85
N GLY A 692 -3.96 -22.24 5.57
CA GLY A 692 -2.90 -23.24 5.59
C GLY A 692 -2.91 -24.21 4.40
N LEU A 693 -2.14 -25.29 4.53
CA LEU A 693 -1.82 -26.23 3.45
C LEU A 693 -3.07 -26.85 2.81
N ALA A 694 -4.09 -27.17 3.61
CA ALA A 694 -5.30 -27.80 3.09
C ALA A 694 -6.09 -26.87 2.14
N VAL A 695 -6.13 -25.57 2.45
CA VAL A 695 -6.75 -24.56 1.59
C VAL A 695 -5.94 -24.38 0.31
N THR A 696 -4.61 -24.21 0.41
CA THR A 696 -3.71 -24.12 -0.74
C THR A 696 -3.94 -25.30 -1.72
N LEU A 697 -3.96 -26.54 -1.20
CA LEU A 697 -4.18 -27.73 -2.03
C LEU A 697 -5.56 -27.76 -2.68
N ALA A 698 -6.60 -27.33 -1.97
CA ALA A 698 -7.94 -27.21 -2.52
C ALA A 698 -7.99 -26.19 -3.65
N GLU A 699 -7.40 -25.01 -3.44
CA GLU A 699 -7.31 -23.93 -4.42
C GLU A 699 -6.58 -24.36 -5.69
N MET A 700 -5.41 -25.00 -5.57
CA MET A 700 -4.71 -25.55 -6.74
C MET A 700 -5.57 -26.55 -7.52
N ALA A 701 -6.25 -27.46 -6.81
CA ALA A 701 -7.02 -28.55 -7.39
C ALA A 701 -8.28 -28.07 -8.12
N PHE A 702 -9.16 -27.33 -7.44
CA PHE A 702 -10.42 -26.90 -8.06
C PHE A 702 -10.23 -25.83 -9.15
N SER A 703 -9.11 -25.10 -9.14
CA SER A 703 -8.75 -24.12 -10.19
C SER A 703 -8.22 -24.80 -11.44
N GLY A 704 -7.57 -25.96 -11.28
CA GLY A 704 -7.13 -26.81 -12.39
C GLY A 704 -8.25 -27.69 -12.93
N GLY A 705 -9.23 -28.02 -12.09
CA GLY A 705 -10.23 -29.05 -12.37
C GLY A 705 -9.63 -30.46 -12.33
N LEU A 706 -8.53 -30.64 -11.59
CA LEU A 706 -7.80 -31.89 -11.41
C LEU A 706 -7.66 -32.16 -9.91
N GLY A 707 -7.88 -33.41 -9.49
CA GLY A 707 -7.69 -33.79 -8.09
C GLY A 707 -6.24 -34.00 -7.73
N ALA A 708 -6.01 -34.52 -6.53
CA ALA A 708 -4.69 -34.93 -6.08
C ALA A 708 -4.79 -36.03 -5.02
N GLU A 709 -3.82 -36.95 -5.05
CA GLU A 709 -3.64 -38.00 -4.05
C GLU A 709 -2.33 -37.75 -3.32
N LEU A 710 -2.43 -37.41 -2.04
CA LEU A 710 -1.34 -36.82 -1.28
C LEU A 710 -1.09 -37.55 0.04
N ASP A 711 0.18 -37.87 0.32
CA ASP A 711 0.68 -38.33 1.61
C ASP A 711 1.65 -37.29 2.18
N LEU A 712 1.28 -36.72 3.32
CA LEU A 712 2.07 -35.69 3.99
C LEU A 712 3.19 -36.26 4.85
N ALA A 713 3.26 -37.59 5.11
CA ALA A 713 4.30 -38.22 5.93
C ALA A 713 5.73 -37.75 5.61
N PRO A 714 6.14 -37.58 4.33
CA PRO A 714 7.48 -37.11 3.97
C PRO A 714 7.74 -35.62 4.23
N ALA A 715 6.71 -34.81 4.48
CA ALA A 715 6.83 -33.37 4.65
C ALA A 715 7.79 -32.99 5.78
N ALA A 716 8.73 -32.08 5.49
CA ALA A 716 9.63 -31.52 6.49
C ALA A 716 8.82 -30.77 7.56
N ARG A 717 8.98 -31.18 8.83
CA ARG A 717 8.19 -30.64 9.93
C ARG A 717 8.93 -30.65 11.26
N GLU A 718 8.54 -29.76 12.16
CA GLU A 718 8.99 -29.81 13.55
C GLU A 718 8.54 -31.10 14.25
N LYS A 719 9.31 -31.51 15.27
CA LYS A 719 8.94 -32.66 16.10
C LYS A 719 7.63 -32.37 16.85
N LYS A 720 6.75 -33.37 16.91
CA LYS A 720 5.44 -33.30 17.58
C LYS A 720 4.47 -32.27 16.99
N LEU A 721 4.68 -31.85 15.74
CA LEU A 721 3.68 -31.12 14.98
C LEU A 721 2.41 -31.97 14.86
N THR A 722 1.27 -31.42 15.21
CA THR A 722 -0.03 -32.10 15.09
C THR A 722 -0.52 -32.10 13.64
N ALA A 723 -1.42 -33.02 13.28
CA ALA A 723 -2.07 -33.00 11.96
C ALA A 723 -2.88 -31.72 11.73
N LEU A 724 -3.46 -31.15 12.79
CA LEU A 724 -4.16 -29.87 12.74
C LEU A 724 -3.21 -28.72 12.35
N GLU A 725 -2.05 -28.62 12.99
CA GLU A 725 -1.02 -27.62 12.63
C GLU A 725 -0.46 -27.86 11.22
N LEU A 726 -0.34 -29.12 10.78
CA LEU A 726 0.14 -29.44 9.44
C LEU A 726 -0.82 -28.96 8.36
N LEU A 727 -2.11 -29.17 8.54
CA LEU A 727 -3.14 -28.84 7.57
C LEU A 727 -3.52 -27.35 7.60
N PHE A 728 -3.68 -26.77 8.79
CA PHE A 728 -4.32 -25.46 8.98
C PHE A 728 -3.46 -24.46 9.75
N GLY A 729 -2.26 -24.84 10.18
CA GLY A 729 -1.28 -23.87 10.65
C GLY A 729 -0.81 -23.00 9.49
N GLU A 730 -0.54 -21.74 9.76
CA GLU A 730 -0.16 -20.72 8.77
C GLU A 730 1.33 -20.34 8.94
N SER A 731 2.19 -21.35 9.15
CA SER A 731 3.63 -21.11 9.25
C SER A 731 4.21 -20.59 7.92
N PRO A 732 5.14 -19.62 7.96
CA PRO A 732 5.65 -18.89 6.80
C PRO A 732 6.62 -19.75 5.99
N ALA A 733 7.10 -19.23 4.85
CA ALA A 733 8.07 -19.87 3.97
C ALA A 733 7.73 -21.30 3.52
N ARG A 734 6.45 -21.54 3.22
CA ARG A 734 5.93 -22.80 2.66
C ARG A 734 5.24 -22.57 1.33
N LEU A 735 5.47 -23.48 0.38
CA LEU A 735 4.96 -23.42 -0.98
C LEU A 735 4.65 -24.83 -1.48
N VAL A 736 3.62 -24.96 -2.31
CA VAL A 736 3.29 -26.19 -3.03
C VAL A 736 3.65 -26.03 -4.50
N PHE A 737 4.26 -27.06 -5.08
CA PHE A 737 4.67 -27.11 -6.48
C PHE A 737 4.10 -28.32 -7.17
N GLU A 738 3.59 -28.13 -8.39
CA GLU A 738 3.47 -29.20 -9.36
C GLU A 738 4.73 -29.22 -10.21
N VAL A 739 5.44 -30.34 -10.22
CA VAL A 739 6.66 -30.53 -11.02
C VAL A 739 6.31 -31.24 -12.32
N VAL A 740 6.88 -30.76 -13.42
CA VAL A 740 6.69 -31.36 -14.75
C VAL A 740 7.21 -32.79 -14.75
N LYS A 741 6.36 -33.75 -15.10
CA LYS A 741 6.73 -35.16 -15.21
C LYS A 741 7.96 -35.36 -16.11
N GLY A 742 8.90 -36.20 -15.65
CA GLY A 742 10.19 -36.42 -16.30
C GLY A 742 11.28 -35.41 -15.94
N LYS A 743 10.97 -34.33 -15.21
CA LYS A 743 11.95 -33.35 -14.69
C LYS A 743 12.24 -33.47 -13.20
N GLU A 744 11.71 -34.48 -12.52
CA GLU A 744 11.83 -34.71 -11.07
C GLU A 744 13.30 -34.81 -10.65
N THR A 745 14.11 -35.54 -11.42
CA THR A 745 15.54 -35.71 -11.11
C THR A 745 16.29 -34.37 -11.19
N GLU A 746 15.95 -33.54 -12.17
CA GLU A 746 16.55 -32.20 -12.28
C GLU A 746 16.07 -31.28 -11.16
N PHE A 747 14.77 -31.29 -10.87
CA PHE A 747 14.16 -30.54 -9.77
C PHE A 747 14.86 -30.87 -8.43
N LEU A 748 14.90 -32.15 -8.06
CA LEU A 748 15.53 -32.64 -6.84
C LEU A 748 17.02 -32.31 -6.75
N ARG A 749 17.74 -32.31 -7.88
CA ARG A 749 19.14 -31.88 -7.94
C ARG A 749 19.29 -30.39 -7.60
N LEU A 750 18.38 -29.54 -8.11
CA LEU A 750 18.42 -28.09 -7.90
C LEU A 750 18.02 -27.68 -6.48
N VAL A 751 17.13 -28.43 -5.85
CA VAL A 751 16.67 -28.19 -4.47
C VAL A 751 17.37 -29.05 -3.41
N LYS A 752 18.45 -29.74 -3.79
CA LYS A 752 19.16 -30.67 -2.90
C LYS A 752 19.57 -30.02 -1.59
N GLY A 753 19.19 -30.65 -0.47
CA GLY A 753 19.51 -30.19 0.88
C GLY A 753 18.58 -29.10 1.42
N LEU A 754 17.56 -28.71 0.65
CA LEU A 754 16.48 -27.83 1.10
C LEU A 754 15.31 -28.69 1.62
N PRO A 755 14.44 -28.15 2.51
CA PRO A 755 13.27 -28.86 3.01
C PRO A 755 12.20 -28.92 1.92
N VAL A 756 12.37 -29.82 0.96
CA VAL A 756 11.44 -30.06 -0.15
C VAL A 756 11.14 -31.55 -0.22
N SER A 757 9.87 -31.90 -0.10
CA SER A 757 9.40 -33.28 -0.05
C SER A 757 8.36 -33.53 -1.12
N GLU A 758 8.47 -34.66 -1.82
CA GLU A 758 7.37 -35.16 -2.64
C GLU A 758 6.23 -35.59 -1.71
N ILE A 759 5.03 -35.12 -1.99
CA ILE A 759 3.84 -35.40 -1.18
C ILE A 759 2.76 -36.13 -1.97
N GLY A 760 3.00 -36.50 -3.23
CA GLY A 760 2.04 -37.27 -4.04
C GLY A 760 1.97 -36.79 -5.49
N TYR A 761 0.79 -36.90 -6.11
CA TYR A 761 0.59 -36.57 -7.52
C TYR A 761 -0.77 -35.95 -7.81
N VAL A 762 -0.85 -35.20 -8.91
CA VAL A 762 -2.10 -34.71 -9.50
C VAL A 762 -2.88 -35.88 -10.08
N SER A 763 -4.19 -35.93 -9.86
CA SER A 763 -5.08 -37.01 -10.31
C SER A 763 -6.13 -36.50 -11.30
N GLU A 764 -6.56 -37.36 -12.23
CA GLU A 764 -7.71 -37.08 -13.10
C GLU A 764 -9.04 -37.13 -12.34
N GLU A 765 -9.10 -37.92 -11.25
CA GLU A 765 -10.30 -37.98 -10.43
C GLU A 765 -10.52 -36.60 -9.78
N PRO A 766 -11.73 -35.99 -9.83
CA PRO A 766 -11.99 -34.67 -9.28
C PRO A 766 -12.18 -34.73 -7.75
N VAL A 767 -11.17 -35.26 -7.06
CA VAL A 767 -11.13 -35.49 -5.62
C VAL A 767 -9.78 -35.03 -5.08
N LEU A 768 -9.82 -34.32 -3.96
CA LEU A 768 -8.63 -34.07 -3.14
C LEU A 768 -8.59 -35.09 -2.00
N SER A 769 -7.58 -35.96 -2.00
CA SER A 769 -7.36 -37.00 -0.99
C SER A 769 -6.04 -36.77 -0.28
N VAL A 770 -6.09 -36.63 1.06
CA VAL A 770 -4.91 -36.34 1.88
C VAL A 770 -4.83 -37.30 3.06
N GLN A 771 -3.65 -37.88 3.26
CA GLN A 771 -3.29 -38.72 4.40
C GLN A 771 -1.96 -38.29 5.03
N ASP A 772 -1.68 -38.76 6.25
CA ASP A 772 -0.37 -38.68 6.90
C ASP A 772 0.08 -40.10 7.27
N GLY A 773 0.81 -40.74 6.37
CA GLY A 773 1.19 -42.14 6.46
C GLY A 773 -0.05 -43.03 6.40
N SER A 774 -0.30 -43.81 7.46
CA SER A 774 -1.49 -44.66 7.54
C SER A 774 -2.74 -43.95 8.05
N VAL A 775 -2.65 -42.66 8.40
CA VAL A 775 -3.77 -41.89 8.96
C VAL A 775 -4.48 -41.12 7.85
N PRO A 776 -5.69 -41.52 7.42
CA PRO A 776 -6.47 -40.72 6.48
C PRO A 776 -6.91 -39.42 7.16
N LEU A 777 -6.64 -38.27 6.52
CA LEU A 777 -7.03 -36.97 7.05
C LEU A 777 -8.38 -36.52 6.47
N PHE A 778 -8.48 -36.47 5.14
CA PHE A 778 -9.75 -36.20 4.45
C PHE A 778 -9.72 -36.68 3.00
N ARG A 779 -10.92 -36.83 2.42
CA ARG A 779 -11.14 -37.10 0.99
C ARG A 779 -12.41 -36.36 0.57
N GLU A 780 -12.28 -35.32 -0.24
CA GLU A 780 -13.36 -34.40 -0.58
C GLU A 780 -13.47 -34.21 -2.10
N ASP A 781 -14.69 -34.04 -2.61
CA ASP A 781 -14.92 -33.72 -4.01
C ASP A 781 -14.62 -32.24 -4.29
N LEU A 782 -14.03 -31.95 -5.46
CA LEU A 782 -13.63 -30.58 -5.80
C LEU A 782 -14.83 -29.64 -5.96
N ALA A 783 -15.98 -30.14 -6.40
CA ALA A 783 -17.17 -29.34 -6.60
C ALA A 783 -17.70 -28.79 -5.27
N GLY A 784 -17.74 -29.63 -4.23
CA GLY A 784 -18.13 -29.25 -2.87
C GLY A 784 -17.17 -28.25 -2.26
N LEU A 785 -15.85 -28.47 -2.37
CA LEU A 785 -14.84 -27.52 -1.88
C LEU A 785 -14.98 -26.16 -2.59
N LYS A 786 -15.11 -26.16 -3.92
CA LYS A 786 -15.28 -24.94 -4.71
C LYS A 786 -16.57 -24.22 -4.38
N ALA A 787 -17.66 -24.95 -4.13
CA ALA A 787 -18.94 -24.35 -3.75
C ALA A 787 -18.83 -23.60 -2.40
N CYS A 788 -18.11 -24.16 -1.42
CA CYS A 788 -17.81 -23.47 -0.17
C CYS A 788 -16.97 -22.20 -0.40
N TRP A 789 -15.91 -22.31 -1.22
CA TRP A 789 -15.02 -21.20 -1.53
C TRP A 789 -15.71 -20.07 -2.31
N ARG A 790 -16.65 -20.38 -3.20
CA ARG A 790 -17.38 -19.40 -4.03
C ARG A 790 -18.43 -18.57 -3.29
N ARG A 791 -18.45 -18.61 -1.95
CA ARG A 791 -19.30 -17.72 -1.16
C ARG A 791 -19.07 -16.26 -1.58
N GLU A 792 -20.13 -15.58 -2.00
CA GLU A 792 -20.06 -14.18 -2.42
C GLU A 792 -19.98 -13.26 -1.19
N LEU A 793 -19.18 -12.20 -1.33
CA LEU A 793 -19.00 -11.17 -0.30
C LEU A 793 -19.96 -9.99 -0.48
N ILE A 794 -20.42 -9.74 -1.71
CA ILE A 794 -21.18 -8.55 -2.14
C ILE A 794 -22.44 -8.97 -2.87
#